data_AF-A0A5E4J6K1-F1
#
_entry.id   AF-A0A5E4J6K1-F1
#
_cell.length_a   1.000
_cell.length_b   1.000
_cell.length_c   1.000
_cell.angle_alpha   90.00
_cell.angle_beta   90.00
_cell.angle_gamma   90.00
#
_symmetry.space_group_name_H-M   'P 1'
#
loop_
_entity.id
_entity.type
_entity.pdbx_description
1 polymer ?
#
loop_
_entity_poly.entity_id
_entity_poly.type
_entity_poly.pdbx_seq_one_letter_code
_entity_poly.pdbx_strand_id
1 'polypeptide(L)'
;MDRGKRSEPAELLAVLIIGLLLKFFAGRSSLTENGILLPGYDEFYHMRRIIYTANHFPNTLWFDSYLNFPYGLDITWPPLFDQISAAFSLALGGRSYGGMEMAAATVPMIIGLIAIAAIYYLVRELFDSKVALMAGFMTAIAPYYLIYTMLGATDHHCLEVLLQLLSLLFIVMAFSRREKRYPFAALAGVMMAAMAYCWQGADIYLGMFLIYAFFKITLDLKNGSSSRENVTTLLAAFGVALILVLPSWSASWMYASFLGLATILAGLAIMHAFSLLVAERRFPWTVFPVGLIVLFILIGLLSTIGGGLFEFGAIMHHGINFVIGGEMIGKISEAEPLIYDAQTLSDVAYSGLGLNLLLSLSGAAAIIAYIRRSNEKKRPGLLLLLIWAAYSLFITFGQNRFLYLSTISMGVLISVLFFWVLDLLNRKMAERGKSTPRILVVLLLLLIVPTLQDTITFAQNTPPDVAGDWYQSLAWLKENSNTTSFYDNPSQNGEYSVMSWWDYGNWILLLANRPVVANNFQAGLEAAAQFYLSESEDDAANVLDKRGCKYVFVDFDLVYRKLEALTTWANKDIHNYMKMELEGSRIMATPQPRLLNTTLANLYFYDCEGMGRFRLIYESPTFLGDSPAKSKVKIFEYVPGALIRVRTNPGYRVGALLNMTSNQGRSFIYVNEAVPKGDTFDMRVSYSTENRYEVHAVNPYLIFAGNEAGVKRRSLNVSENDILQGRVIEVSL
;
A
#
# COMPACT_ATOMS: atom_id res chain seq x y z
N MET A 1 11.01 55.86 -0.22
CA MET A 1 11.48 54.51 0.16
C MET A 1 10.45 53.50 -0.31
N ASP A 2 10.69 52.88 -1.45
CA ASP A 2 9.88 51.81 -2.02
C ASP A 2 9.79 50.65 -1.01
N ARG A 3 8.60 50.43 -0.44
CA ARG A 3 8.30 49.20 0.29
C ARG A 3 8.41 48.06 -0.74
N GLY A 4 9.45 47.23 -0.62
CA GLY A 4 9.79 46.17 -1.57
C GLY A 4 8.55 45.47 -2.13
N LYS A 5 8.32 45.62 -3.44
CA LYS A 5 7.20 44.98 -4.13
C LYS A 5 7.33 43.46 -3.92
N ARG A 6 6.34 42.87 -3.25
CA ARG A 6 6.23 41.41 -3.12
C ARG A 6 6.25 40.80 -4.52
N SER A 7 7.18 39.88 -4.75
CA SER A 7 7.27 39.10 -5.98
C SER A 7 6.56 37.77 -5.75
N GLU A 8 5.35 37.65 -6.28
CA GLU A 8 4.55 36.42 -6.20
C GLU A 8 5.31 35.17 -6.71
N PRO A 9 6.08 35.22 -7.82
CA PRO A 9 6.94 34.11 -8.22
C PRO A 9 8.00 33.75 -7.18
N ALA A 10 8.58 34.74 -6.48
CA ALA A 10 9.58 34.49 -5.44
C ALA A 10 8.94 33.87 -4.19
N GLU A 11 7.72 34.26 -3.84
CA GLU A 11 6.95 33.67 -2.73
C GLU A 11 6.59 32.20 -3.03
N LEU A 12 6.13 31.89 -4.25
CA LEU A 12 5.89 30.51 -4.68
C LEU A 12 7.19 29.68 -4.67
N LEU A 13 8.29 30.24 -5.18
CA LEU A 13 9.59 29.56 -5.17
C LEU A 13 10.03 29.22 -3.74
N ALA A 14 9.80 30.12 -2.78
CA ALA A 14 10.08 29.85 -1.37
C ALA A 14 9.27 28.66 -0.83
N VAL A 15 7.96 28.59 -1.17
CA VAL A 15 7.11 27.44 -0.80
C VAL A 15 7.62 26.14 -1.43
N LEU A 16 8.04 26.17 -2.69
CA LEU A 16 8.61 25.01 -3.37
C LEU A 16 9.93 24.56 -2.74
N ILE A 17 10.81 25.49 -2.36
CA ILE A 17 12.06 25.19 -1.65
C ILE A 17 11.76 24.53 -0.30
N ILE A 18 10.80 25.06 0.48
CA ILE A 18 10.38 24.43 1.74
C ILE A 18 9.87 23.01 1.49
N GLY A 19 9.01 22.83 0.47
CA GLY A 19 8.50 21.51 0.08
C GLY A 19 9.61 20.54 -0.32
N LEU A 20 10.63 20.99 -1.06
CA LEU A 20 11.78 20.19 -1.46
C LEU A 20 12.59 19.75 -0.25
N LEU A 21 12.94 20.71 0.62
CA LEU A 21 13.73 20.44 1.83
C LEU A 21 13.01 19.47 2.77
N LEU A 22 11.69 19.62 2.92
CA LEU A 22 10.89 18.74 3.76
C LEU A 22 10.81 17.31 3.20
N LYS A 23 10.58 17.16 1.89
CA LYS A 23 10.55 15.84 1.21
C LYS A 23 11.90 15.13 1.28
N PHE A 24 12.98 15.87 1.10
CA PHE A 24 14.34 15.35 1.27
C PHE A 24 14.59 14.96 2.73
N PHE A 25 14.22 15.82 3.69
CA PHE A 25 14.39 15.55 5.11
C PHE A 25 13.58 14.32 5.55
N ALA A 26 12.32 14.18 5.13
CA ALA A 26 11.48 13.03 5.45
C ALA A 26 12.07 11.71 4.92
N GLY A 27 12.57 11.71 3.67
CA GLY A 27 13.17 10.53 3.06
C GLY A 27 14.65 10.31 3.38
N ARG A 28 15.24 11.09 4.30
CA ARG A 28 16.69 11.02 4.59
C ARG A 28 17.13 9.64 5.09
N SER A 29 16.25 8.93 5.80
CA SER A 29 16.53 7.59 6.34
C SER A 29 16.64 6.52 5.25
N SER A 30 16.15 6.81 4.05
CA SER A 30 16.30 5.96 2.87
C SER A 30 17.72 6.00 2.29
N LEU A 31 18.53 7.01 2.63
CA LEU A 31 19.92 7.11 2.19
C LEU A 31 20.83 6.28 3.09
N THR A 32 21.54 5.32 2.51
CA THR A 32 22.47 4.43 3.20
C THR A 32 23.86 4.50 2.56
N GLU A 33 24.87 3.93 3.23
CA GLU A 33 26.23 3.81 2.67
C GLU A 33 26.27 2.98 1.38
N ASN A 34 25.33 2.05 1.22
CA ASN A 34 25.25 1.11 0.09
C ASN A 34 24.31 1.58 -1.03
N GLY A 35 23.81 2.81 -0.96
CA GLY A 35 22.83 3.34 -1.91
C GLY A 35 21.49 3.68 -1.25
N ILE A 36 20.39 3.47 -1.96
CA ILE A 36 19.06 3.80 -1.44
C ILE A 36 18.31 2.56 -0.94
N LEU A 37 17.67 2.70 0.21
CA LEU A 37 16.75 1.72 0.78
C LEU A 37 15.34 2.27 0.75
N LEU A 38 14.44 1.61 0.04
CA LEU A 38 13.08 2.08 -0.18
C LEU A 38 12.21 1.86 1.07
N PRO A 39 11.24 2.76 1.35
CA PRO A 39 10.62 2.81 2.67
C PRO A 39 9.61 1.69 2.94
N GLY A 40 8.71 1.39 1.99
CA GLY A 40 7.63 0.43 2.18
C GLY A 40 7.88 -0.95 1.54
N TYR A 41 6.89 -1.45 0.82
CA TYR A 41 6.89 -2.79 0.21
C TYR A 41 6.68 -2.75 -1.30
N ASP A 42 5.74 -1.94 -1.78
CA ASP A 42 5.39 -1.84 -3.21
C ASP A 42 6.48 -1.13 -4.01
N GLU A 43 7.21 -0.20 -3.38
CA GLU A 43 8.33 0.52 -3.97
C GLU A 43 9.40 -0.43 -4.51
N PHE A 44 9.60 -1.58 -3.86
CA PHE A 44 10.59 -2.56 -4.28
C PHE A 44 10.22 -3.20 -5.63
N TYR A 45 8.93 -3.45 -5.88
CA TYR A 45 8.49 -3.98 -7.16
C TYR A 45 8.45 -2.91 -8.25
N HIS A 46 8.01 -1.69 -7.91
CA HIS A 46 8.15 -0.55 -8.81
C HIS A 46 9.61 -0.35 -9.22
N MET A 47 10.56 -0.44 -8.28
CA MET A 47 11.98 -0.32 -8.59
C MET A 47 12.47 -1.44 -9.53
N ARG A 48 12.11 -2.70 -9.29
CA ARG A 48 12.40 -3.82 -10.22
C ARG A 48 11.87 -3.51 -11.62
N ARG A 49 10.63 -3.04 -11.72
CA ARG A 49 9.96 -2.74 -12.99
C ARG A 49 10.57 -1.53 -13.69
N ILE A 50 10.96 -0.49 -12.95
CA ILE A 50 11.65 0.70 -13.47
C ILE A 50 13.02 0.32 -14.05
N ILE A 51 13.81 -0.45 -13.31
CA ILE A 51 15.14 -0.89 -13.77
C ILE A 51 15.02 -1.77 -15.02
N TYR A 52 14.05 -2.70 -15.03
CA TYR A 52 13.76 -3.49 -16.22
C TYR A 52 13.36 -2.60 -17.41
N THR A 53 12.46 -1.64 -17.18
CA THR A 53 11.94 -0.72 -18.21
C THR A 53 13.04 0.20 -18.75
N ALA A 54 13.96 0.67 -17.91
CA ALA A 54 15.09 1.50 -18.35
C ALA A 54 16.02 0.73 -19.29
N ASN A 55 16.23 -0.57 -19.04
CA ASN A 55 17.05 -1.43 -19.89
C ASN A 55 16.36 -1.89 -21.19
N HIS A 56 15.01 -1.86 -21.22
CA HIS A 56 14.21 -2.33 -22.35
C HIS A 56 13.30 -1.25 -22.95
N PHE A 57 13.64 0.02 -22.72
CA PHE A 57 12.77 1.16 -22.99
C PHE A 57 12.29 1.18 -24.46
N PRO A 58 11.00 1.39 -24.74
CA PRO A 58 9.92 1.78 -23.80
C PRO A 58 9.11 0.60 -23.20
N ASN A 59 9.53 -0.65 -23.43
CA ASN A 59 8.80 -1.81 -22.93
C ASN A 59 8.97 -1.98 -21.42
N THR A 60 7.91 -2.39 -20.74
CA THR A 60 7.92 -2.68 -19.30
C THR A 60 7.73 -4.16 -19.02
N LEU A 61 7.91 -4.57 -17.76
CA LEU A 61 7.71 -5.93 -17.30
C LEU A 61 6.21 -6.23 -17.21
N TRP A 62 5.73 -7.15 -18.06
CA TRP A 62 4.32 -7.53 -18.14
C TRP A 62 4.02 -8.94 -17.59
N PHE A 63 5.05 -9.76 -17.44
CA PHE A 63 4.99 -11.07 -16.80
C PHE A 63 6.29 -11.24 -16.02
N ASP A 64 6.24 -11.89 -14.85
CA ASP A 64 7.42 -12.17 -14.03
C ASP A 64 7.38 -13.59 -13.46
N SER A 65 8.25 -14.48 -13.96
CA SER A 65 8.42 -15.86 -13.49
C SER A 65 8.96 -15.96 -12.06
N TYR A 66 9.56 -14.90 -11.53
CA TYR A 66 10.07 -14.87 -10.16
C TYR A 66 8.97 -14.65 -9.12
N LEU A 67 7.75 -14.33 -9.55
CA LEU A 67 6.58 -14.21 -8.69
C LEU A 67 5.73 -15.48 -8.73
N ASN A 68 4.96 -15.74 -7.67
CA ASN A 68 4.03 -16.87 -7.60
C ASN A 68 4.65 -18.20 -8.06
N PHE A 69 5.91 -18.43 -7.71
CA PHE A 69 6.70 -19.51 -8.28
C PHE A 69 6.01 -20.88 -8.07
N PRO A 70 6.05 -21.82 -9.03
CA PRO A 70 6.72 -21.75 -10.34
C PRO A 70 5.82 -21.22 -11.48
N TYR A 71 4.69 -20.58 -11.16
CA TYR A 71 3.68 -20.24 -12.16
C TYR A 71 3.96 -18.89 -12.85
N GLY A 72 4.68 -17.99 -12.19
CA GLY A 72 4.79 -16.60 -12.63
C GLY A 72 3.52 -15.80 -12.37
N LEU A 73 3.59 -14.50 -12.66
CA LEU A 73 2.46 -13.59 -12.53
C LEU A 73 2.40 -12.60 -13.69
N ASP A 74 1.22 -12.45 -14.29
CA ASP A 74 0.93 -11.35 -15.22
C ASP A 74 0.78 -10.04 -14.43
N ILE A 75 1.54 -9.03 -14.82
CA ILE A 75 1.62 -7.77 -14.12
C ILE A 75 0.53 -6.84 -14.63
N THR A 76 -0.44 -6.60 -13.74
CA THR A 76 -1.61 -5.79 -14.07
C THR A 76 -1.43 -4.31 -13.66
N TRP A 77 -0.33 -3.94 -13.00
CA TRP A 77 -0.07 -2.53 -12.72
C TRP A 77 0.11 -1.72 -14.02
N PRO A 78 -0.57 -0.57 -14.17
CA PRO A 78 -0.36 0.31 -15.32
C PRO A 78 1.09 0.82 -15.41
N PRO A 79 1.58 1.21 -16.60
CA PRO A 79 3.01 1.41 -16.82
C PRO A 79 3.51 2.84 -16.62
N LEU A 80 2.64 3.84 -16.50
CA LEU A 80 3.04 5.25 -16.67
C LEU A 80 4.05 5.72 -15.63
N PHE A 81 3.84 5.41 -14.36
CA PHE A 81 4.77 5.79 -13.30
C PHE A 81 6.16 5.20 -13.53
N ASP A 82 6.21 3.91 -13.86
CA ASP A 82 7.46 3.19 -14.11
C ASP A 82 8.18 3.72 -15.36
N GLN A 83 7.42 4.03 -16.42
CA GLN A 83 7.95 4.59 -17.66
C GLN A 83 8.48 6.01 -17.48
N ILE A 84 7.78 6.87 -16.73
CA ILE A 84 8.26 8.22 -16.41
C ILE A 84 9.57 8.12 -15.62
N SER A 85 9.61 7.24 -14.62
CA SER A 85 10.80 7.06 -13.78
C SER A 85 11.98 6.48 -14.56
N ALA A 86 11.74 5.48 -15.42
CA ALA A 86 12.76 4.92 -16.31
C ALA A 86 13.27 5.96 -17.32
N ALA A 87 12.37 6.72 -17.95
CA ALA A 87 12.75 7.79 -18.87
C ALA A 87 13.59 8.87 -18.18
N PHE A 88 13.23 9.24 -16.94
CA PHE A 88 13.98 10.19 -16.14
C PHE A 88 15.39 9.67 -15.81
N SER A 89 15.52 8.41 -15.40
CA SER A 89 16.80 7.76 -15.16
C SER A 89 17.70 7.76 -16.41
N LEU A 90 17.14 7.44 -17.58
CA LEU A 90 17.87 7.48 -18.86
C LEU A 90 18.28 8.91 -19.24
N ALA A 91 17.41 9.90 -19.03
CA ALA A 91 17.70 11.30 -19.34
C ALA A 91 18.85 11.88 -18.50
N LEU A 92 19.03 11.40 -17.27
CA LEU A 92 20.17 11.74 -16.40
C LEU A 92 21.45 10.95 -16.72
N GLY A 93 21.43 10.08 -17.75
CA GLY A 93 22.56 9.23 -18.10
C GLY A 93 22.73 8.00 -17.21
N GLY A 94 21.73 7.67 -16.38
CA GLY A 94 21.71 6.50 -15.53
C GLY A 94 21.73 5.21 -16.36
N ARG A 95 22.91 4.59 -16.47
CA ARG A 95 23.10 3.29 -17.13
C ARG A 95 23.54 2.18 -16.19
N SER A 96 23.96 2.52 -14.97
CA SER A 96 24.24 1.56 -13.91
C SER A 96 23.00 1.33 -13.06
N TYR A 97 22.89 0.14 -12.46
CA TYR A 97 21.81 -0.23 -11.54
C TYR A 97 21.59 0.84 -10.46
N GLY A 98 22.62 1.15 -9.66
CA GLY A 98 22.51 2.16 -8.59
C GLY A 98 22.25 3.59 -9.08
N GLY A 99 22.67 3.93 -10.30
CA GLY A 99 22.36 5.23 -10.92
C GLY A 99 20.87 5.34 -11.29
N MET A 100 20.28 4.26 -11.81
CA MET A 100 18.85 4.20 -12.10
C MET A 100 18.02 4.22 -10.81
N GLU A 101 18.44 3.47 -9.78
CA GLU A 101 17.76 3.46 -8.48
C GLU A 101 17.71 4.85 -7.83
N MET A 102 18.86 5.53 -7.76
CA MET A 102 18.93 6.86 -7.16
C MET A 102 18.12 7.88 -7.96
N ALA A 103 18.16 7.83 -9.29
CA ALA A 103 17.38 8.74 -10.14
C ALA A 103 15.87 8.52 -9.93
N ALA A 104 15.40 7.27 -10.01
CA ALA A 104 14.00 6.90 -9.80
C ALA A 104 13.48 7.33 -8.43
N ALA A 105 14.29 7.17 -7.38
CA ALA A 105 13.94 7.57 -6.03
C ALA A 105 13.68 9.06 -5.82
N THR A 106 14.15 9.93 -6.72
CA THR A 106 13.91 11.38 -6.66
C THR A 106 12.64 11.81 -7.39
N VAL A 107 12.08 10.95 -8.24
CA VAL A 107 10.87 11.24 -9.03
C VAL A 107 9.65 11.60 -8.17
N PRO A 108 9.35 10.89 -7.05
CA PRO A 108 8.24 11.25 -6.17
C PRO A 108 8.36 12.68 -5.60
N MET A 109 9.59 13.13 -5.31
CA MET A 109 9.82 14.50 -4.84
C MET A 109 9.46 15.53 -5.89
N ILE A 110 9.89 15.30 -7.14
CA ILE A 110 9.60 16.20 -8.26
C ILE A 110 8.09 16.27 -8.49
N ILE A 111 7.41 15.12 -8.50
CA ILE A 111 5.95 15.03 -8.64
C ILE A 111 5.26 15.82 -7.52
N GLY A 112 5.69 15.65 -6.27
CA GLY A 112 5.14 16.38 -5.13
C GLY A 112 5.36 17.90 -5.20
N LEU A 113 6.47 18.37 -5.80
CA LEU A 113 6.69 19.80 -6.06
C LEU A 113 5.75 20.36 -7.12
N ILE A 114 5.51 19.59 -8.19
CA ILE A 114 4.55 19.97 -9.22
C ILE A 114 3.13 20.01 -8.63
N ALA A 115 2.78 19.10 -7.72
CA ALA A 115 1.48 19.09 -7.04
C ALA A 115 1.26 20.35 -6.17
N ILE A 116 2.29 20.82 -5.47
CA ILE A 116 2.26 22.11 -4.73
C ILE A 116 1.96 23.26 -5.69
N ALA A 117 2.64 23.31 -6.85
CA ALA A 117 2.39 24.33 -7.86
C ALA A 117 0.97 24.22 -8.45
N ALA A 118 0.49 23.00 -8.70
CA ALA A 118 -0.85 22.73 -9.22
C ALA A 118 -1.94 23.27 -8.28
N ILE A 119 -1.84 23.02 -6.96
CA ILE A 119 -2.75 23.58 -5.95
C ILE A 119 -2.68 25.10 -5.93
N TYR A 120 -1.47 25.66 -5.95
CA TYR A 120 -1.31 27.11 -5.98
C TYR A 120 -2.05 27.72 -7.19
N TYR A 121 -1.87 27.19 -8.40
CA TYR A 121 -2.57 27.71 -9.59
C TYR A 121 -4.08 27.46 -9.54
N LEU A 122 -4.52 26.31 -9.02
CA LEU A 122 -5.95 25.98 -8.87
C LEU A 122 -6.64 26.98 -7.95
N VAL A 123 -6.06 27.23 -6.77
CA VAL A 123 -6.61 28.15 -5.77
C VAL A 123 -6.48 29.59 -6.24
N ARG A 124 -5.41 29.96 -6.94
CA ARG A 124 -5.21 31.31 -7.49
C ARG A 124 -6.27 31.67 -8.54
N GLU A 125 -6.69 30.73 -9.38
CA GLU A 125 -7.74 30.96 -10.39
C GLU A 125 -9.09 31.30 -9.72
N LEU A 126 -9.39 30.66 -8.59
CA LEU A 126 -10.66 30.81 -7.87
C LEU A 126 -10.65 31.99 -6.89
N PHE A 127 -9.54 32.21 -6.18
CA PHE A 127 -9.40 33.20 -5.12
C PHE A 127 -8.38 34.29 -5.51
N ASP A 128 -7.39 34.54 -4.64
CA ASP A 128 -6.28 35.45 -4.83
C ASP A 128 -4.93 34.76 -4.53
N SER A 129 -3.83 35.48 -4.74
CA SER A 129 -2.48 34.96 -4.56
C SER A 129 -2.15 34.59 -3.11
N LYS A 130 -2.76 35.25 -2.12
CA LYS A 130 -2.47 34.98 -0.69
C LYS A 130 -3.10 33.68 -0.24
N VAL A 131 -4.36 33.44 -0.62
CA VAL A 131 -5.04 32.16 -0.37
C VAL A 131 -4.30 31.02 -1.08
N ALA A 132 -3.86 31.26 -2.31
CA ALA A 132 -3.10 30.30 -3.10
C ALA A 132 -1.74 29.94 -2.50
N LEU A 133 -0.98 30.93 -2.01
CA LEU A 133 0.31 30.69 -1.35
C LEU A 133 0.14 29.89 -0.07
N MET A 134 -0.88 30.19 0.74
CA MET A 134 -1.18 29.40 1.93
C MET A 134 -1.59 27.98 1.56
N ALA A 135 -2.44 27.81 0.55
CA ALA A 135 -2.84 26.48 0.09
C ALA A 135 -1.64 25.66 -0.42
N GLY A 136 -0.76 26.27 -1.22
CA GLY A 136 0.48 25.63 -1.65
C GLY A 136 1.40 25.27 -0.47
N PHE A 137 1.52 26.15 0.54
CA PHE A 137 2.26 25.85 1.76
C PHE A 137 1.64 24.69 2.55
N MET A 138 0.32 24.68 2.73
CA MET A 138 -0.40 23.57 3.36
C MET A 138 -0.22 22.26 2.60
N THR A 139 -0.17 22.28 1.27
CA THR A 139 0.17 21.11 0.45
C THR A 139 1.62 20.69 0.64
N ALA A 140 2.56 21.63 0.80
CA ALA A 140 3.95 21.33 1.06
C ALA A 140 4.13 20.58 2.39
N ILE A 141 3.34 20.95 3.41
CA ILE A 141 3.33 20.31 4.73
C ILE A 141 2.24 19.25 4.89
N ALA A 142 1.60 18.76 3.83
CA ALA A 142 0.53 17.78 3.97
C ALA A 142 1.07 16.42 4.46
N PRO A 143 0.83 15.99 5.72
CA PRO A 143 1.53 14.86 6.35
C PRO A 143 1.36 13.56 5.59
N TYR A 144 0.12 13.18 5.26
CA TYR A 144 -0.16 11.93 4.57
C TYR A 144 0.27 11.92 3.10
N TYR A 145 0.44 13.09 2.46
CA TYR A 145 0.99 13.16 1.11
C TYR A 145 2.52 13.20 1.11
N LEU A 146 3.14 13.65 2.22
CA LEU A 146 4.58 13.69 2.38
C LEU A 146 5.19 12.29 2.30
N ILE A 147 4.57 11.29 2.94
CA ILE A 147 5.08 9.91 2.94
C ILE A 147 5.15 9.28 1.53
N TYR A 148 4.27 9.69 0.62
CA TYR A 148 4.28 9.24 -0.79
C TYR A 148 5.10 10.15 -1.71
N THR A 149 5.61 11.29 -1.24
CA THR A 149 6.37 12.24 -2.07
C THR A 149 7.76 12.56 -1.53
N MET A 150 8.19 11.86 -0.48
CA MET A 150 9.54 11.96 0.06
C MET A 150 10.55 11.20 -0.81
N LEU A 151 11.83 11.46 -0.58
CA LEU A 151 12.90 10.70 -1.24
C LEU A 151 12.75 9.19 -0.98
N GLY A 152 12.79 8.39 -2.05
CA GLY A 152 12.72 6.92 -1.96
C GLY A 152 11.31 6.33 -1.99
N ALA A 153 10.24 7.13 -1.81
CA ALA A 153 8.84 6.70 -1.88
C ALA A 153 8.39 6.40 -3.32
N THR A 154 9.07 5.45 -3.96
CA THR A 154 9.03 5.17 -5.40
C THR A 154 7.77 4.38 -5.76
N ASP A 155 6.63 5.04 -5.61
CA ASP A 155 5.31 4.47 -5.81
C ASP A 155 4.39 5.44 -6.58
N HIS A 156 3.42 4.89 -7.29
CA HIS A 156 2.53 5.58 -8.20
C HIS A 156 1.51 6.52 -7.52
N HIS A 157 1.25 6.34 -6.22
CA HIS A 157 0.35 7.19 -5.42
C HIS A 157 0.62 8.70 -5.57
N CYS A 158 1.89 9.10 -5.66
CA CYS A 158 2.24 10.50 -5.86
C CYS A 158 1.71 11.07 -7.18
N LEU A 159 1.77 10.26 -8.24
CA LEU A 159 1.38 10.63 -9.60
C LEU A 159 -0.14 10.65 -9.75
N GLU A 160 -0.86 9.73 -9.11
CA GLU A 160 -2.33 9.74 -9.07
C GLU A 160 -2.87 11.09 -8.58
N VAL A 161 -2.39 11.52 -7.41
CA VAL A 161 -2.80 12.79 -6.80
C VAL A 161 -2.45 13.96 -7.71
N LEU A 162 -1.23 14.01 -8.26
CA LEU A 162 -0.83 15.07 -9.19
C LEU A 162 -1.77 15.14 -10.40
N LEU A 163 -2.06 14.01 -11.04
CA LEU A 163 -2.92 13.94 -12.22
C LEU A 163 -4.36 14.34 -11.90
N GLN A 164 -4.86 14.06 -10.70
CA GLN A 164 -6.18 14.49 -10.26
C GLN A 164 -6.21 16.01 -10.06
N LEU A 165 -5.20 16.56 -9.41
CA LEU A 165 -5.07 18.00 -9.17
C LEU A 165 -4.94 18.78 -10.50
N LEU A 166 -4.18 18.26 -11.46
CA LEU A 166 -4.09 18.86 -12.79
C LEU A 166 -5.41 18.74 -13.56
N SER A 167 -6.12 17.62 -13.46
CA SER A 167 -7.46 17.46 -14.04
C SER A 167 -8.43 18.52 -13.49
N LEU A 168 -8.44 18.72 -12.17
CA LEU A 168 -9.22 19.76 -11.49
C LEU A 168 -8.85 21.17 -11.95
N LEU A 169 -7.55 21.48 -11.95
CA LEU A 169 -7.02 22.77 -12.38
C LEU A 169 -7.46 23.09 -13.81
N PHE A 170 -7.30 22.15 -14.75
CA PHE A 170 -7.69 22.36 -16.13
C PHE A 170 -9.20 22.52 -16.31
N ILE A 171 -10.04 21.77 -15.59
CA ILE A 171 -11.50 21.99 -15.63
C ILE A 171 -11.88 23.35 -15.03
N VAL A 172 -11.25 23.77 -13.92
CA VAL A 172 -11.48 25.09 -13.33
C VAL A 172 -11.07 26.22 -14.28
N MET A 173 -9.94 26.09 -14.97
CA MET A 173 -9.53 27.04 -16.00
C MET A 173 -10.49 27.01 -17.20
N ALA A 174 -11.00 25.85 -17.61
CA ALA A 174 -11.99 25.75 -18.68
C ALA A 174 -13.31 26.48 -18.34
N PHE A 175 -13.71 26.49 -17.07
CA PHE A 175 -14.88 27.25 -16.61
C PHE A 175 -14.62 28.75 -16.48
N SER A 176 -13.42 29.12 -16.00
CA SER A 176 -13.07 30.52 -15.71
C SER A 176 -12.67 31.30 -16.96
N ARG A 177 -12.01 30.63 -17.92
CA ARG A 177 -11.43 31.20 -19.15
C ARG A 177 -12.17 30.69 -20.38
N ARG A 178 -13.40 31.20 -20.56
CA ARG A 178 -14.37 30.70 -21.57
C ARG A 178 -13.82 30.70 -23.00
N GLU A 179 -12.91 31.61 -23.33
CA GLU A 179 -12.26 31.72 -24.63
C GLU A 179 -11.28 30.57 -24.95
N LYS A 180 -10.75 29.89 -23.93
CA LYS A 180 -9.85 28.72 -24.05
C LYS A 180 -10.45 27.45 -23.45
N ARG A 181 -11.79 27.40 -23.37
CA ARG A 181 -12.54 26.34 -22.71
C ARG A 181 -12.20 24.93 -23.21
N TYR A 182 -12.29 24.69 -24.51
CA TYR A 182 -12.04 23.34 -25.07
C TYR A 182 -10.57 22.92 -25.05
N PRO A 183 -9.58 23.80 -25.28
CA PRO A 183 -8.18 23.48 -25.01
C PRO A 183 -7.92 23.01 -23.58
N PHE A 184 -8.47 23.71 -22.58
CA PHE A 184 -8.34 23.29 -21.19
C PHE A 184 -9.14 22.02 -20.87
N ALA A 185 -10.32 21.82 -21.47
CA ALA A 185 -11.05 20.57 -21.36
C ALA A 185 -10.26 19.38 -21.94
N ALA A 186 -9.61 19.57 -23.09
CA ALA A 186 -8.76 18.55 -23.70
C ALA A 186 -7.55 18.24 -22.81
N LEU A 187 -6.88 19.25 -22.25
CA LEU A 187 -5.79 19.03 -21.27
C LEU A 187 -6.26 18.27 -20.03
N ALA A 188 -7.46 18.58 -19.51
CA ALA A 188 -8.05 17.79 -18.43
C ALA A 188 -8.27 16.33 -18.85
N GLY A 189 -8.78 16.10 -20.06
CA GLY A 189 -8.94 14.75 -20.61
C GLY A 189 -7.63 13.98 -20.77
N VAL A 190 -6.54 14.66 -21.16
CA VAL A 190 -5.20 14.05 -21.21
C VAL A 190 -4.74 13.64 -19.81
N MET A 191 -4.96 14.47 -18.78
CA MET A 191 -4.61 14.12 -17.40
C MET A 191 -5.46 12.96 -16.86
N MET A 192 -6.76 12.91 -17.20
CA MET A 192 -7.65 11.80 -16.85
C MET A 192 -7.21 10.49 -17.51
N ALA A 193 -6.84 10.52 -18.80
CA ALA A 193 -6.26 9.35 -19.48
C ALA A 193 -4.94 8.91 -18.82
N ALA A 194 -4.03 9.86 -18.56
CA ALA A 194 -2.78 9.56 -17.87
C ALA A 194 -3.01 8.89 -16.51
N MET A 195 -4.10 9.25 -15.81
CA MET A 195 -4.45 8.63 -14.53
C MET A 195 -4.84 7.17 -14.69
N ALA A 196 -5.60 6.82 -15.73
CA ALA A 196 -5.91 5.42 -16.09
C ALA A 196 -4.64 4.62 -16.46
N TYR A 197 -3.63 5.26 -17.06
CA TYR A 197 -2.32 4.66 -17.29
C TYR A 197 -1.42 4.62 -16.04
N CYS A 198 -1.86 5.17 -14.90
CA CYS A 198 -1.14 5.20 -13.63
C CYS A 198 -1.68 4.14 -12.66
N TRP A 199 -3.00 4.05 -12.51
CA TRP A 199 -3.63 3.13 -11.57
C TRP A 199 -5.00 2.67 -12.07
N GLN A 200 -5.29 1.36 -11.94
CA GLN A 200 -6.57 0.80 -12.39
C GLN A 200 -7.77 1.38 -11.64
N GLY A 201 -7.60 1.65 -10.33
CA GLY A 201 -8.64 2.19 -9.46
C GLY A 201 -8.85 3.70 -9.59
N ALA A 202 -8.08 4.39 -10.43
CA ALA A 202 -8.03 5.84 -10.54
C ALA A 202 -9.39 6.52 -10.77
N ASP A 203 -10.33 5.83 -11.41
CA ASP A 203 -11.64 6.39 -11.74
C ASP A 203 -12.48 6.75 -10.51
N ILE A 204 -12.16 6.20 -9.33
CA ILE A 204 -12.77 6.63 -8.07
C ILE A 204 -12.61 8.16 -7.91
N TYR A 205 -11.44 8.70 -8.22
CA TYR A 205 -11.16 10.13 -8.15
C TYR A 205 -11.95 10.96 -9.16
N LEU A 206 -12.38 10.35 -10.25
CA LEU A 206 -13.11 11.01 -11.34
C LEU A 206 -14.63 10.95 -11.13
N GLY A 207 -15.12 10.04 -10.27
CA GLY A 207 -16.53 9.94 -9.90
C GLY A 207 -17.12 11.24 -9.34
N MET A 208 -16.31 12.09 -8.72
CA MET A 208 -16.76 13.41 -8.24
C MET A 208 -17.26 14.35 -9.34
N PHE A 209 -16.89 14.16 -10.61
CA PHE A 209 -17.41 14.96 -11.71
C PHE A 209 -18.88 14.67 -12.01
N LEU A 210 -19.37 13.46 -11.76
CA LEU A 210 -20.80 13.14 -11.82
C LEU A 210 -21.57 13.84 -10.71
N ILE A 211 -21.04 13.81 -9.48
CA ILE A 211 -21.60 14.51 -8.32
C ILE A 211 -21.67 16.02 -8.62
N TYR A 212 -20.59 16.57 -9.16
CA TYR A 212 -20.56 17.97 -9.60
C TYR A 212 -21.61 18.29 -10.65
N ALA A 213 -21.71 17.48 -11.72
CA ALA A 213 -22.71 17.68 -12.77
C ALA A 213 -24.13 17.64 -12.20
N PHE A 214 -24.43 16.67 -11.33
CA PHE A 214 -25.72 16.54 -10.66
C PHE A 214 -26.11 17.82 -9.89
N PHE A 215 -25.23 18.31 -9.00
CA PHE A 215 -25.53 19.51 -8.22
C PHE A 215 -25.57 20.77 -9.08
N LYS A 216 -24.65 20.91 -10.05
CA LYS A 216 -24.61 22.07 -10.95
C LYS A 216 -25.88 22.15 -11.80
N ILE A 217 -26.31 21.04 -12.39
CA ILE A 217 -27.54 20.98 -13.19
C ILE A 217 -28.77 21.31 -12.33
N THR A 218 -28.85 20.72 -11.14
CA THR A 218 -29.97 20.99 -10.21
C THR A 218 -30.06 22.47 -9.84
N LEU A 219 -28.93 23.09 -9.50
CA LEU A 219 -28.87 24.50 -9.15
C LEU A 219 -29.20 25.41 -10.34
N ASP A 220 -28.74 25.08 -11.53
CA ASP A 220 -28.99 25.87 -12.73
C ASP A 220 -30.47 25.80 -13.14
N LEU A 221 -31.07 24.60 -13.15
CA LEU A 221 -32.50 24.42 -13.42
C LEU A 221 -33.35 25.17 -12.40
N LYS A 222 -32.99 25.12 -11.11
CA LYS A 222 -33.67 25.88 -10.05
C LYS A 222 -33.60 27.39 -10.28
N ASN A 223 -32.48 27.88 -10.80
CA ASN A 223 -32.27 29.29 -11.10
C ASN A 223 -32.75 29.70 -12.51
N GLY A 224 -33.35 28.79 -13.29
CA GLY A 224 -33.79 29.06 -14.66
C GLY A 224 -32.64 29.32 -15.65
N SER A 225 -31.44 28.80 -15.37
CA SER A 225 -30.21 28.98 -16.15
C SER A 225 -29.78 27.68 -16.83
N SER A 226 -28.89 27.76 -17.83
CA SER A 226 -28.43 26.59 -18.58
C SER A 226 -27.07 26.07 -18.09
N SER A 227 -26.98 24.77 -17.81
CA SER A 227 -25.73 24.07 -17.50
C SER A 227 -24.96 23.59 -18.72
N ARG A 228 -25.46 23.87 -19.94
CA ARG A 228 -24.96 23.27 -21.18
C ARG A 228 -23.45 23.46 -21.33
N GLU A 229 -22.95 24.66 -21.05
CA GLU A 229 -21.52 24.93 -21.10
C GLU A 229 -20.73 24.11 -20.07
N ASN A 230 -21.17 24.02 -18.81
CA ASN A 230 -20.40 23.25 -17.83
C ASN A 230 -20.38 21.75 -18.17
N VAL A 231 -21.51 21.18 -18.57
CA VAL A 231 -21.64 19.75 -18.85
C VAL A 231 -20.92 19.36 -20.14
N THR A 232 -21.01 20.17 -21.21
CA THR A 232 -20.28 19.89 -22.46
C THR A 232 -18.76 20.02 -22.31
N THR A 233 -18.25 20.80 -21.34
CA THR A 233 -16.82 20.80 -21.00
C THR A 233 -16.40 19.45 -20.43
N LEU A 234 -17.18 18.90 -19.51
CA LEU A 234 -16.89 17.60 -18.90
C LEU A 234 -16.99 16.49 -19.93
N LEU A 235 -18.04 16.49 -20.77
CA LEU A 235 -18.17 15.56 -21.88
C LEU A 235 -16.98 15.61 -22.83
N ALA A 236 -16.46 16.81 -23.15
CA ALA A 236 -15.27 16.94 -23.99
C ALA A 236 -14.01 16.37 -23.30
N ALA A 237 -13.82 16.65 -22.00
CA ALA A 237 -12.68 16.13 -21.25
C ALA A 237 -12.70 14.60 -21.16
N PHE A 238 -13.82 14.00 -20.73
CA PHE A 238 -13.97 12.55 -20.65
C PHE A 238 -13.96 11.89 -22.04
N GLY A 239 -14.47 12.56 -23.07
CA GLY A 239 -14.37 12.09 -24.45
C GLY A 239 -12.92 12.00 -24.94
N VAL A 240 -12.10 13.02 -24.66
CA VAL A 240 -10.66 12.99 -24.95
C VAL A 240 -9.97 11.88 -24.16
N ALA A 241 -10.29 11.74 -22.87
CA ALA A 241 -9.72 10.69 -22.03
C ALA A 241 -10.00 9.30 -22.62
N LEU A 242 -11.27 9.03 -22.97
CA LEU A 242 -11.71 7.76 -23.53
C LEU A 242 -11.04 7.44 -24.87
N ILE A 243 -10.86 8.44 -25.74
CA ILE A 243 -10.13 8.28 -27.02
C ILE A 243 -8.68 7.85 -26.78
N LEU A 244 -8.01 8.42 -25.77
CA LEU A 244 -6.60 8.15 -25.49
C LEU A 244 -6.38 6.78 -24.85
N VAL A 245 -7.32 6.26 -24.06
CA VAL A 245 -7.23 4.91 -23.49
C VAL A 245 -7.75 3.82 -24.43
N LEU A 246 -8.52 4.19 -25.46
CA LEU A 246 -9.14 3.26 -26.40
C LEU A 246 -8.17 2.25 -27.02
N PRO A 247 -6.92 2.58 -27.43
CA PRO A 247 -6.02 1.59 -28.02
C PRO A 247 -5.67 0.42 -27.09
N SER A 248 -5.78 0.60 -25.77
CA SER A 248 -5.44 -0.40 -24.75
C SER A 248 -6.66 -0.88 -23.98
N TRP A 249 -7.89 -0.58 -24.43
CA TRP A 249 -9.12 -0.77 -23.66
C TRP A 249 -9.34 -2.20 -23.14
N SER A 250 -8.91 -3.21 -23.90
CA SER A 250 -9.11 -4.62 -23.55
C SER A 250 -7.92 -5.23 -22.80
N ALA A 251 -6.87 -4.46 -22.53
CA ALA A 251 -5.75 -4.95 -21.74
C ALA A 251 -6.19 -5.11 -20.27
N SER A 252 -5.75 -6.19 -19.61
CA SER A 252 -6.12 -6.49 -18.21
C SER A 252 -5.79 -5.32 -17.27
N TRP A 253 -4.70 -4.61 -17.53
CA TRP A 253 -4.25 -3.46 -16.74
C TRP A 253 -5.00 -2.15 -17.03
N MET A 254 -5.83 -2.08 -18.07
CA MET A 254 -6.56 -0.86 -18.48
C MET A 254 -8.08 -1.04 -18.41
N TYR A 255 -8.57 -2.28 -18.51
CA TYR A 255 -9.99 -2.57 -18.70
C TYR A 255 -10.90 -1.92 -17.64
N ALA A 256 -10.52 -2.01 -16.36
CA ALA A 256 -11.27 -1.39 -15.27
C ALA A 256 -11.39 0.13 -15.44
N SER A 257 -10.27 0.80 -15.76
CA SER A 257 -10.25 2.26 -15.95
C SER A 257 -10.97 2.70 -17.24
N PHE A 258 -10.90 1.88 -18.28
CA PHE A 258 -11.67 2.13 -19.50
C PHE A 258 -13.18 2.11 -19.21
N LEU A 259 -13.65 1.10 -18.47
CA LEU A 259 -15.04 0.99 -18.08
C LEU A 259 -15.49 2.15 -17.20
N GLY A 260 -14.73 2.53 -16.16
CA GLY A 260 -15.12 3.62 -15.29
C GLY A 260 -15.15 4.97 -16.02
N LEU A 261 -14.18 5.27 -16.88
CA LEU A 261 -14.23 6.44 -17.78
C LEU A 261 -15.45 6.43 -18.70
N ALA A 262 -15.76 5.28 -19.33
CA ALA A 262 -16.91 5.13 -20.20
C ALA A 262 -18.23 5.32 -19.44
N THR A 263 -18.34 4.75 -18.24
CA THR A 263 -19.51 4.88 -17.37
C THR A 263 -19.71 6.33 -16.91
N ILE A 264 -18.64 7.04 -16.56
CA ILE A 264 -18.73 8.47 -16.21
C ILE A 264 -19.18 9.29 -17.42
N LEU A 265 -18.60 9.05 -18.61
CA LEU A 265 -19.00 9.75 -19.83
C LEU A 265 -20.49 9.50 -20.16
N ALA A 266 -20.94 8.25 -20.07
CA ALA A 266 -22.33 7.87 -20.27
C ALA A 266 -23.26 8.54 -19.24
N GLY A 267 -22.88 8.53 -17.96
CA GLY A 267 -23.61 9.20 -16.88
C GLY A 267 -23.76 10.70 -17.13
N LEU A 268 -22.68 11.38 -17.55
CA LEU A 268 -22.72 12.79 -17.93
C LEU A 268 -23.64 13.05 -19.13
N ALA A 269 -23.63 12.17 -20.14
CA ALA A 269 -24.48 12.29 -21.32
C ALA A 269 -25.97 12.11 -20.97
N ILE A 270 -26.29 11.12 -20.13
CA ILE A 270 -27.65 10.88 -19.61
C ILE A 270 -28.13 12.08 -18.80
N MET A 271 -27.33 12.57 -17.85
CA MET A 271 -27.66 13.77 -17.07
C MET A 271 -27.86 14.98 -17.97
N HIS A 272 -27.02 15.14 -19.01
CA HIS A 272 -27.17 16.25 -19.96
C HIS A 272 -28.49 16.16 -20.73
N ALA A 273 -28.77 15.02 -21.37
CA ALA A 273 -29.99 14.80 -22.13
C ALA A 273 -31.24 14.98 -21.26
N PHE A 274 -31.23 14.43 -20.05
CA PHE A 274 -32.35 14.56 -19.12
C PHE A 274 -32.54 16.02 -18.66
N SER A 275 -31.46 16.76 -18.43
CA SER A 275 -31.55 18.19 -18.09
C SER A 275 -32.17 19.02 -19.21
N LEU A 276 -31.86 18.71 -20.48
CA LEU A 276 -32.45 19.36 -21.65
C LEU A 276 -33.94 19.05 -21.74
N LEU A 277 -34.35 17.79 -21.52
CA LEU A 277 -35.76 17.39 -21.52
C LEU A 277 -36.56 18.12 -20.44
N VAL A 278 -36.04 18.21 -19.21
CA VAL A 278 -36.67 18.93 -18.09
C VAL A 278 -36.85 20.42 -18.44
N ALA A 279 -35.83 21.05 -19.03
CA ALA A 279 -35.88 22.44 -19.45
C ALA A 279 -36.86 22.69 -20.61
N GLU A 280 -36.82 21.86 -21.66
CA GLU A 280 -37.68 21.97 -22.85
C GLU A 280 -39.16 21.77 -22.50
N ARG A 281 -39.46 20.77 -21.66
CA ARG A 281 -40.82 20.48 -21.20
C ARG A 281 -41.29 21.39 -20.06
N ARG A 282 -40.43 22.29 -19.58
CA ARG A 282 -40.70 23.21 -18.46
C ARG A 282 -41.17 22.49 -17.19
N PHE A 283 -40.62 21.31 -16.93
CA PHE A 283 -40.90 20.59 -15.70
C PHE A 283 -40.29 21.32 -14.48
N PRO A 284 -40.84 21.15 -13.27
CA PRO A 284 -40.20 21.63 -12.06
C PRO A 284 -38.77 21.09 -11.93
N TRP A 285 -37.84 21.93 -11.45
CA TRP A 285 -36.44 21.54 -11.30
C TRP A 285 -36.24 20.28 -10.44
N THR A 286 -37.19 19.97 -9.55
CA THR A 286 -37.20 18.76 -8.68
C THR A 286 -37.34 17.46 -9.47
N VAL A 287 -37.88 17.51 -10.70
CA VAL A 287 -38.00 16.32 -11.57
C VAL A 287 -36.63 15.79 -11.96
N PHE A 288 -35.62 16.64 -12.12
CA PHE A 288 -34.27 16.20 -12.44
C PHE A 288 -33.64 15.32 -11.35
N PRO A 289 -33.45 15.80 -10.09
CA PRO A 289 -32.84 14.97 -9.06
C PRO A 289 -33.70 13.76 -8.69
N VAL A 290 -35.03 13.90 -8.61
CA VAL A 290 -35.93 12.76 -8.30
C VAL A 290 -35.92 11.75 -9.43
N GLY A 291 -35.97 12.19 -10.68
CA GLY A 291 -35.97 11.31 -11.85
C GLY A 291 -34.68 10.51 -11.98
N LEU A 292 -33.52 11.09 -11.65
CA LEU A 292 -32.25 10.35 -11.61
C LEU A 292 -32.20 9.32 -10.49
N ILE A 293 -32.73 9.63 -9.31
CA ILE A 293 -32.83 8.66 -8.20
C ILE A 293 -33.75 7.50 -8.61
N VAL A 294 -34.91 7.80 -9.18
CA VAL A 294 -35.84 6.77 -9.68
C VAL A 294 -35.21 5.93 -10.78
N LEU A 295 -34.50 6.55 -11.73
CA LEU A 295 -33.78 5.85 -12.79
C LEU A 295 -32.71 4.92 -12.21
N PHE A 296 -31.93 5.39 -11.24
CA PHE A 296 -30.90 4.59 -10.58
C PHE A 296 -31.50 3.39 -9.84
N ILE A 297 -32.59 3.59 -9.09
CA ILE A 297 -33.32 2.51 -8.41
C ILE A 297 -33.89 1.51 -9.42
N LEU A 298 -34.47 2.00 -10.52
CA LEU A 298 -35.04 1.15 -11.56
C LEU A 298 -33.95 0.31 -12.25
N ILE A 299 -32.80 0.90 -12.59
CA ILE A 299 -31.66 0.16 -13.15
C ILE A 299 -31.18 -0.90 -12.15
N GLY A 300 -31.09 -0.54 -10.87
CA GLY A 300 -30.75 -1.48 -9.79
C GLY A 300 -31.72 -2.67 -9.71
N LEU A 301 -33.04 -2.41 -9.70
CA LEU A 301 -34.08 -3.44 -9.67
C LEU A 301 -34.12 -4.28 -10.96
N LEU A 302 -33.92 -3.67 -12.12
CA LEU A 302 -33.85 -4.41 -13.38
C LEU A 302 -32.61 -5.30 -13.45
N SER A 303 -31.51 -4.92 -12.80
CA SER A 303 -30.30 -5.75 -12.75
C SER A 303 -30.48 -7.06 -11.99
N THR A 304 -31.48 -7.15 -11.09
CA THR A 304 -31.79 -8.38 -10.33
C THR A 304 -32.76 -9.31 -11.05
N ILE A 305 -33.44 -8.85 -12.11
CA ILE A 305 -34.47 -9.60 -12.83
C ILE A 305 -33.95 -9.95 -14.25
N GLY A 306 -33.86 -11.23 -14.57
CA GLY A 306 -33.59 -11.70 -15.95
C GLY A 306 -32.13 -12.08 -16.27
N GLY A 307 -31.38 -12.62 -15.31
CA GLY A 307 -30.03 -13.13 -15.58
C GLY A 307 -28.95 -12.05 -15.72
N GLY A 308 -29.17 -10.87 -15.14
CA GLY A 308 -28.20 -9.78 -15.12
C GLY A 308 -28.10 -9.05 -16.45
N LEU A 309 -29.06 -8.17 -16.74
CA LEU A 309 -28.84 -7.13 -17.75
C LEU A 309 -27.61 -6.31 -17.31
N PHE A 310 -26.48 -6.57 -17.98
CA PHE A 310 -25.20 -5.86 -17.86
C PHE A 310 -24.37 -6.07 -16.59
N GLU A 311 -24.61 -7.11 -15.77
CA GLU A 311 -23.86 -7.32 -14.50
C GLU A 311 -23.83 -6.08 -13.58
N PHE A 312 -24.75 -5.14 -13.77
CA PHE A 312 -24.70 -3.81 -13.16
C PHE A 312 -24.76 -3.90 -11.63
N GLY A 313 -25.52 -4.87 -11.10
CA GLY A 313 -25.56 -5.17 -9.67
C GLY A 313 -24.21 -5.62 -9.11
N ALA A 314 -23.46 -6.43 -9.86
CA ALA A 314 -22.12 -6.85 -9.46
C ALA A 314 -21.13 -5.69 -9.49
N ILE A 315 -21.13 -4.89 -10.57
CA ILE A 315 -20.28 -3.68 -10.68
C ILE A 315 -20.56 -2.72 -9.52
N MET A 316 -21.83 -2.53 -9.15
CA MET A 316 -22.18 -1.65 -8.05
C MET A 316 -21.79 -2.21 -6.69
N HIS A 317 -21.99 -3.50 -6.46
CA HIS A 317 -21.54 -4.18 -5.25
C HIS A 317 -20.01 -4.09 -5.11
N HIS A 318 -19.24 -4.36 -6.18
CA HIS A 318 -17.79 -4.22 -6.19
C HIS A 318 -17.34 -2.78 -5.95
N GLY A 319 -17.97 -1.78 -6.60
CA GLY A 319 -17.65 -0.37 -6.39
C GLY A 319 -17.93 0.11 -4.97
N ILE A 320 -19.08 -0.27 -4.40
CA ILE A 320 -19.43 0.07 -3.01
C ILE A 320 -18.48 -0.62 -2.04
N ASN A 321 -18.25 -1.93 -2.19
CA ASN A 321 -17.32 -2.69 -1.36
C ASN A 321 -15.91 -2.14 -1.45
N PHE A 322 -15.47 -1.71 -2.63
CA PHE A 322 -14.18 -1.07 -2.80
C PHE A 322 -14.11 0.23 -2.01
N VAL A 323 -15.13 1.10 -2.03
CA VAL A 323 -15.12 2.38 -1.30
C VAL A 323 -15.07 2.17 0.21
N ILE A 324 -15.79 1.18 0.74
CA ILE A 324 -15.92 0.92 2.19
C ILE A 324 -14.91 -0.12 2.74
N GLY A 325 -13.90 -0.51 1.95
CA GLY A 325 -12.92 -1.54 2.32
C GLY A 325 -13.40 -2.98 2.03
N GLY A 326 -14.66 -3.29 2.36
CA GLY A 326 -15.33 -4.53 1.96
C GLY A 326 -14.60 -5.79 2.42
N GLU A 327 -14.23 -6.66 1.48
CA GLU A 327 -13.54 -7.94 1.77
C GLU A 327 -12.09 -7.78 2.23
N MET A 328 -11.53 -6.56 2.23
CA MET A 328 -10.16 -6.27 2.65
C MET A 328 -10.03 -5.88 4.13
N ILE A 329 -11.17 -5.68 4.82
CA ILE A 329 -11.21 -5.43 6.27
C ILE A 329 -10.62 -6.63 7.02
N GLY A 330 -9.74 -6.36 7.98
CA GLY A 330 -8.98 -7.36 8.75
C GLY A 330 -7.83 -8.03 7.97
N LYS A 331 -7.61 -7.65 6.70
CA LYS A 331 -6.59 -8.23 5.82
C LYS A 331 -5.48 -7.25 5.43
N ILE A 332 -5.83 -5.97 5.25
CA ILE A 332 -4.92 -4.89 4.85
C ILE A 332 -5.22 -3.66 5.69
N SER A 333 -4.23 -3.19 6.45
CA SER A 333 -4.40 -2.06 7.39
C SER A 333 -4.85 -0.76 6.71
N GLU A 334 -4.40 -0.49 5.49
CA GLU A 334 -4.72 0.75 4.77
C GLU A 334 -6.15 0.77 4.20
N ALA A 335 -6.76 -0.40 4.04
CA ALA A 335 -8.13 -0.57 3.58
C ALA A 335 -9.16 -0.55 4.72
N GLU A 336 -8.71 -0.34 5.96
CA GLU A 336 -9.60 -0.16 7.11
C GLU A 336 -10.33 1.18 7.05
N PRO A 337 -11.62 1.23 7.48
CA PRO A 337 -12.31 2.48 7.68
C PRO A 337 -11.59 3.38 8.69
N LEU A 338 -11.70 4.69 8.52
CA LEU A 338 -11.11 5.65 9.46
C LEU A 338 -11.74 5.53 10.87
N ILE A 339 -13.04 5.20 10.91
CA ILE A 339 -13.81 5.04 12.15
C ILE A 339 -14.71 3.81 11.98
N TYR A 340 -14.48 2.77 12.78
CA TYR A 340 -15.29 1.56 12.77
C TYR A 340 -15.77 1.11 14.16
N ASP A 341 -15.20 1.67 15.24
CA ASP A 341 -15.62 1.41 16.62
C ASP A 341 -15.52 2.68 17.50
N ALA A 342 -15.87 2.55 18.78
CA ALA A 342 -15.82 3.67 19.72
C ALA A 342 -14.38 4.13 20.03
N GLN A 343 -13.40 3.22 19.94
CA GLN A 343 -12.00 3.51 20.22
C GLN A 343 -11.39 4.35 19.11
N THR A 344 -11.49 3.91 17.85
CA THR A 344 -11.07 4.64 16.67
C THR A 344 -11.77 5.99 16.53
N LEU A 345 -13.06 6.08 16.86
CA LEU A 345 -13.76 7.36 16.95
C LEU A 345 -13.09 8.30 17.96
N SER A 346 -12.76 7.79 19.15
CA SER A 346 -12.07 8.57 20.19
C SER A 346 -10.67 8.99 19.72
N ASP A 347 -9.90 8.08 19.15
CA ASP A 347 -8.55 8.34 18.66
C ASP A 347 -8.56 9.44 17.58
N VAL A 348 -9.50 9.38 16.64
CA VAL A 348 -9.68 10.43 15.63
C VAL A 348 -10.15 11.74 16.28
N ALA A 349 -11.18 11.71 17.13
CA ALA A 349 -11.78 12.91 17.71
C ALA A 349 -10.80 13.73 18.56
N TYR A 350 -9.86 13.07 19.24
CA TYR A 350 -8.85 13.72 20.09
C TYR A 350 -7.47 13.87 19.43
N SER A 351 -7.36 13.60 18.12
CA SER A 351 -6.13 13.79 17.34
C SER A 351 -6.07 15.12 16.58
N GLY A 352 -4.87 15.45 16.06
CA GLY A 352 -4.69 16.55 15.11
C GLY A 352 -5.53 16.38 13.84
N LEU A 353 -5.73 15.14 13.38
CA LEU A 353 -6.60 14.79 12.27
C LEU A 353 -8.06 15.18 12.55
N GLY A 354 -8.60 14.85 13.72
CA GLY A 354 -9.95 15.22 14.13
C GLY A 354 -10.19 16.73 14.09
N LEU A 355 -9.21 17.50 14.58
CA LEU A 355 -9.27 18.96 14.51
C LEU A 355 -9.20 19.47 13.05
N ASN A 356 -8.33 18.90 12.20
CA ASN A 356 -8.26 19.26 10.78
C ASN A 356 -9.59 18.98 10.05
N LEU A 357 -10.28 17.87 10.39
CA LEU A 357 -11.61 17.54 9.85
C LEU A 357 -12.65 18.61 10.24
N LEU A 358 -12.69 19.02 11.51
CA LEU A 358 -13.60 20.07 11.99
C LEU A 358 -13.34 21.43 11.34
N LEU A 359 -12.06 21.80 11.21
CA LEU A 359 -11.66 23.03 10.52
C LEU A 359 -12.04 23.00 9.03
N SER A 360 -11.96 21.82 8.41
CA SER A 360 -12.34 21.62 7.02
C SER A 360 -13.83 21.82 6.78
N LEU A 361 -14.70 21.38 7.71
CA LEU A 361 -16.14 21.69 7.67
C LEU A 361 -16.39 23.21 7.73
N SER A 362 -15.63 23.91 8.57
CA SER A 362 -15.71 25.38 8.66
C SER A 362 -15.20 26.06 7.38
N GLY A 363 -14.13 25.54 6.77
CA GLY A 363 -13.63 25.98 5.47
C GLY A 363 -14.63 25.74 4.34
N ALA A 364 -15.36 24.62 4.36
CA ALA A 364 -16.43 24.34 3.40
C ALA A 364 -17.56 25.37 3.52
N ALA A 365 -17.95 25.73 4.74
CA ALA A 365 -18.90 26.83 4.97
C ALA A 365 -18.39 28.18 4.46
N ALA A 366 -17.08 28.46 4.61
CA ALA A 366 -16.46 29.65 4.04
C ALA A 366 -16.52 29.66 2.50
N ILE A 367 -16.26 28.53 1.82
CA ILE A 367 -16.44 28.41 0.36
C ILE A 367 -17.89 28.71 -0.04
N ILE A 368 -18.87 28.16 0.68
CA ILE A 368 -20.30 28.46 0.41
C ILE A 368 -20.58 29.96 0.52
N ALA A 369 -19.99 30.64 1.52
CA ALA A 369 -20.10 32.09 1.65
C ALA A 369 -19.45 32.85 0.48
N TYR A 370 -18.29 32.39 -0.02
CA TYR A 370 -17.67 32.94 -1.23
C TYR A 370 -18.52 32.70 -2.48
N ILE A 371 -19.11 31.52 -2.66
CA ILE A 371 -20.01 31.23 -3.79
C ILE A 371 -21.14 32.25 -3.84
N ARG A 372 -21.78 32.54 -2.70
CA ARG A 372 -22.88 33.54 -2.60
C ARG A 372 -22.46 34.96 -2.99
N ARG A 373 -21.20 35.33 -2.75
CA ARG A 373 -20.65 36.68 -3.02
C ARG A 373 -19.93 36.81 -4.36
N SER A 374 -19.62 35.69 -5.01
CA SER A 374 -18.80 35.66 -6.22
C SER A 374 -19.60 35.90 -7.49
N ASN A 375 -18.90 36.37 -8.52
CA ASN A 375 -19.42 36.55 -9.88
C ASN A 375 -19.69 35.20 -10.56
N GLU A 376 -20.61 35.19 -11.52
CA GLU A 376 -21.04 33.97 -12.23
C GLU A 376 -19.91 33.18 -12.89
N LYS A 377 -18.82 33.85 -13.30
CA LYS A 377 -17.65 33.18 -13.90
C LYS A 377 -16.92 32.24 -12.92
N LYS A 378 -16.85 32.60 -11.62
CA LYS A 378 -16.10 31.84 -10.60
C LYS A 378 -16.95 30.79 -9.88
N ARG A 379 -18.28 30.96 -9.85
CA ARG A 379 -19.20 30.05 -9.14
C ARG A 379 -19.07 28.58 -9.54
N PRO A 380 -18.95 28.20 -10.83
CA PRO A 380 -18.82 26.79 -11.21
C PRO A 380 -17.53 26.17 -10.67
N GLY A 381 -16.41 26.90 -10.75
CA GLY A 381 -15.13 26.42 -10.23
C GLY A 381 -15.09 26.31 -8.70
N LEU A 382 -15.73 27.26 -7.98
CA LEU A 382 -15.87 27.17 -6.52
C LEU A 382 -16.75 25.99 -6.08
N LEU A 383 -17.84 25.72 -6.82
CA LEU A 383 -18.68 24.54 -6.56
C LEU A 383 -17.90 23.24 -6.81
N LEU A 384 -17.10 23.18 -7.88
CA LEU A 384 -16.26 22.03 -8.16
C LEU A 384 -15.23 21.79 -7.05
N LEU A 385 -14.57 22.85 -6.57
CA LEU A 385 -13.62 22.76 -5.46
C LEU A 385 -14.30 22.24 -4.18
N LEU A 386 -15.50 22.74 -3.86
CA LEU A 386 -16.28 22.29 -2.71
C LEU A 386 -16.64 20.80 -2.81
N ILE A 387 -17.09 20.36 -3.98
CA ILE A 387 -17.49 18.95 -4.21
C ILE A 387 -16.28 18.04 -4.18
N TRP A 388 -15.15 18.43 -4.78
CA TRP A 388 -13.90 17.69 -4.68
C TRP A 388 -13.46 17.54 -3.22
N ALA A 389 -13.45 18.63 -2.46
CA ALA A 389 -13.02 18.59 -1.07
C ALA A 389 -13.95 17.70 -0.22
N ALA A 390 -15.28 17.87 -0.36
CA ALA A 390 -16.25 17.01 0.31
C ALA A 390 -16.12 15.53 -0.10
N TYR A 391 -15.89 15.25 -1.38
CA TYR A 391 -15.71 13.89 -1.89
C TYR A 391 -14.44 13.24 -1.33
N SER A 392 -13.30 13.95 -1.34
CA SER A 392 -12.04 13.44 -0.77
C SER A 392 -12.16 13.12 0.72
N LEU A 393 -12.86 13.95 1.49
CA LEU A 393 -13.14 13.69 2.90
C LEU A 393 -14.05 12.47 3.06
N PHE A 394 -15.09 12.35 2.23
CA PHE A 394 -16.02 11.22 2.27
C PHE A 394 -15.33 9.88 2.03
N ILE A 395 -14.53 9.74 0.98
CA ILE A 395 -13.86 8.46 0.69
C ILE A 395 -12.84 8.07 1.76
N THR A 396 -12.28 9.05 2.49
CA THR A 396 -11.37 8.81 3.62
C THR A 396 -12.07 8.12 4.79
N PHE A 397 -13.36 8.37 5.02
CA PHE A 397 -14.11 7.62 6.03
C PHE A 397 -14.30 6.15 5.63
N GLY A 398 -14.33 5.86 4.34
CA GLY A 398 -14.37 4.50 3.82
C GLY A 398 -13.05 3.77 4.03
N GLN A 399 -11.91 4.41 3.76
CA GLN A 399 -10.58 3.82 3.89
C GLN A 399 -9.49 4.83 4.26
N ASN A 400 -8.60 4.43 5.17
CA ASN A 400 -7.46 5.21 5.62
C ASN A 400 -6.49 5.60 4.49
N ARG A 401 -6.30 4.75 3.47
CA ARG A 401 -5.41 5.07 2.35
C ARG A 401 -5.71 6.41 1.68
N PHE A 402 -6.97 6.83 1.59
CA PHE A 402 -7.31 8.10 0.92
C PHE A 402 -6.94 9.36 1.71
N LEU A 403 -6.33 9.22 2.90
CA LEU A 403 -5.78 10.32 3.67
C LEU A 403 -4.73 11.14 2.88
N TYR A 404 -3.96 10.53 1.97
CA TYR A 404 -3.00 11.27 1.14
C TYR A 404 -3.67 12.30 0.22
N LEU A 405 -4.93 12.07 -0.16
CA LEU A 405 -5.70 13.01 -0.97
C LEU A 405 -6.42 14.03 -0.09
N SER A 406 -7.12 13.56 0.95
CA SER A 406 -7.91 14.44 1.80
C SER A 406 -7.06 15.40 2.62
N THR A 407 -5.81 15.06 2.97
CA THR A 407 -4.90 16.00 3.64
C THR A 407 -4.65 17.28 2.82
N ILE A 408 -4.61 17.18 1.49
CA ILE A 408 -4.46 18.33 0.60
C ILE A 408 -5.74 19.16 0.59
N SER A 409 -6.90 18.52 0.47
CA SER A 409 -8.18 19.22 0.46
C SER A 409 -8.47 19.90 1.81
N MET A 410 -8.13 19.27 2.93
CA MET A 410 -8.15 19.89 4.26
C MET A 410 -7.27 21.13 4.30
N GLY A 411 -6.03 21.05 3.80
CA GLY A 411 -5.13 22.19 3.70
C GLY A 411 -5.69 23.36 2.89
N VAL A 412 -6.35 23.08 1.77
CA VAL A 412 -7.04 24.10 0.95
C VAL A 412 -8.21 24.71 1.72
N LEU A 413 -9.06 23.90 2.37
CA LEU A 413 -10.21 24.38 3.14
C LEU A 413 -9.79 25.24 4.35
N ILE A 414 -8.75 24.83 5.07
CA ILE A 414 -8.15 25.59 6.18
C ILE A 414 -7.58 26.92 5.67
N SER A 415 -6.93 26.92 4.50
CA SER A 415 -6.43 28.15 3.87
C SER A 415 -7.56 29.12 3.53
N VAL A 416 -8.66 28.63 2.97
CA VAL A 416 -9.85 29.45 2.68
C VAL A 416 -10.49 29.98 3.97
N LEU A 417 -10.61 29.14 5.00
CA LEU A 417 -11.13 29.53 6.32
C LEU A 417 -10.29 30.66 6.92
N PHE A 418 -8.97 30.52 6.91
CA PHE A 418 -8.03 31.50 7.45
C PHE A 418 -8.30 32.89 6.87
N PHE A 419 -8.35 33.00 5.54
CA PHE A 419 -8.54 34.30 4.88
C PHE A 419 -9.98 34.81 4.98
N TRP A 420 -10.97 33.92 5.02
CA TRP A 420 -12.35 34.32 5.27
C TRP A 420 -12.52 34.97 6.65
N VAL A 421 -11.96 34.37 7.70
CA VAL A 421 -11.99 34.95 9.06
C VAL A 421 -11.18 36.25 9.11
N LEU A 422 -10.01 36.29 8.47
CA LEU A 422 -9.18 37.50 8.41
C LEU A 422 -9.92 38.66 7.74
N ASP A 423 -10.62 38.40 6.64
CA ASP A 423 -11.42 39.41 5.93
C ASP A 423 -12.58 39.92 6.79
N LEU A 424 -13.25 39.04 7.54
CA LEU A 424 -14.30 39.44 8.48
C LEU A 424 -13.77 40.32 9.60
N LEU A 425 -12.62 39.96 10.18
CA LEU A 425 -11.96 40.75 11.22
C LEU A 425 -11.53 42.12 10.69
N ASN A 426 -10.92 42.16 9.49
CA ASN A 426 -10.51 43.40 8.85
C ASN A 426 -11.70 44.34 8.60
N ARG A 427 -12.83 43.82 8.12
CA ARG A 427 -14.05 44.62 7.92
C ARG A 427 -14.59 45.18 9.23
N LYS A 428 -14.75 44.32 10.25
CA LYS A 428 -15.25 44.72 11.58
C LYS A 428 -14.36 45.74 12.28
N MET A 429 -13.04 45.66 12.07
CA MET A 429 -12.09 46.63 12.62
C MET A 429 -12.07 47.93 11.84
N ALA A 430 -12.18 47.87 10.50
CA ALA A 430 -12.32 49.05 9.66
C ALA A 430 -13.59 49.85 9.99
N GLU A 431 -14.72 49.19 10.25
CA GLU A 431 -15.96 49.82 10.75
C GLU A 431 -15.76 50.57 12.08
N ARG A 432 -14.76 50.17 12.88
CA ARG A 432 -14.37 50.82 14.14
C ARG A 432 -13.23 51.83 13.99
N GLY A 433 -12.79 52.12 12.75
CA GLY A 433 -11.67 53.01 12.47
C GLY A 433 -10.30 52.48 12.94
N LYS A 434 -10.15 51.17 13.14
CA LYS A 434 -8.92 50.54 13.67
C LYS A 434 -8.37 49.50 12.70
N SER A 435 -7.07 49.22 12.78
CA SER A 435 -6.44 48.08 12.08
C SER A 435 -6.59 46.80 12.88
N THR A 436 -6.67 45.65 12.20
CA THR A 436 -6.65 44.33 12.84
C THR A 436 -5.36 44.11 13.64
N PRO A 437 -5.44 43.80 14.95
CA PRO A 437 -4.28 43.52 15.77
C PRO A 437 -3.46 42.35 15.22
N ARG A 438 -2.13 42.49 15.19
CA ARG A 438 -1.23 41.41 14.74
C ARG A 438 -1.40 40.12 15.54
N ILE A 439 -1.75 40.22 16.82
CA ILE A 439 -2.00 39.05 17.68
C ILE A 439 -3.15 38.19 17.17
N LEU A 440 -4.19 38.76 16.57
CA LEU A 440 -5.29 37.97 15.99
C LEU A 440 -4.82 37.20 14.74
N VAL A 441 -3.91 37.78 13.95
CA VAL A 441 -3.31 37.09 12.80
C VAL A 441 -2.42 35.94 13.27
N VAL A 442 -1.65 36.15 14.34
CA VAL A 442 -0.84 35.09 14.97
C VAL A 442 -1.72 33.97 15.52
N LEU A 443 -2.85 34.29 16.15
CA LEU A 443 -3.80 33.28 16.62
C LEU A 443 -4.42 32.47 15.47
N LEU A 444 -4.64 33.07 14.30
CA LEU A 444 -5.10 32.32 13.12
C LEU A 444 -4.05 31.33 12.60
N LEU A 445 -2.75 31.54 12.86
CA LEU A 445 -1.72 30.57 12.50
C LEU A 445 -1.82 29.28 13.34
N LEU A 446 -2.54 29.30 14.47
CA LEU A 446 -2.84 28.09 15.25
C LEU A 446 -3.68 27.09 14.45
N LEU A 447 -4.40 27.52 13.41
CA LEU A 447 -5.14 26.63 12.51
C LEU A 447 -4.24 25.67 11.72
N ILE A 448 -2.94 26.00 11.59
CA ILE A 448 -1.95 25.23 10.82
C ILE A 448 -1.19 24.24 11.72
N VAL A 449 -1.14 24.53 13.03
CA VAL A 449 -0.33 23.78 14.01
C VAL A 449 -0.61 22.27 14.00
N PRO A 450 -1.87 21.78 13.95
CA PRO A 450 -2.13 20.35 13.95
C PRO A 450 -1.52 19.67 12.72
N THR A 451 -1.73 20.24 11.53
CA THR A 451 -1.12 19.73 10.29
C THR A 451 0.40 19.72 10.42
N LEU A 452 1.01 20.83 10.85
CA LEU A 452 2.46 20.94 10.97
C LEU A 452 3.07 19.94 11.98
N GLN A 453 2.37 19.69 13.09
CA GLN A 453 2.81 18.73 14.11
C GLN A 453 2.83 17.31 13.54
N ASP A 454 1.78 16.92 12.81
CA ASP A 454 1.72 15.62 12.12
C ASP A 454 2.83 15.53 11.06
N THR A 455 3.05 16.60 10.28
CA THR A 455 4.14 16.65 9.29
C THR A 455 5.51 16.41 9.92
N ILE A 456 5.80 17.09 11.04
CA ILE A 456 7.08 16.95 11.74
C ILE A 456 7.22 15.51 12.26
N THR A 457 6.16 14.97 12.85
CA THR A 457 6.13 13.60 13.37
C THR A 457 6.41 12.59 12.26
N PHE A 458 5.76 12.73 11.12
CA PHE A 458 5.94 11.83 9.98
C PHE A 458 7.34 12.00 9.40
N ALA A 459 7.78 13.24 9.15
CA ALA A 459 9.11 13.50 8.62
C ALA A 459 10.25 13.02 9.53
N GLN A 460 10.02 12.89 10.83
CA GLN A 460 11.00 12.34 11.78
C GLN A 460 10.97 10.81 11.84
N ASN A 461 9.81 10.19 11.63
CA ASN A 461 9.54 8.77 11.89
C ASN A 461 9.19 7.97 10.62
N THR A 462 10.02 8.12 9.58
CA THR A 462 9.91 7.39 8.31
C THR A 462 11.17 6.55 8.00
N PRO A 463 11.67 5.71 8.93
CA PRO A 463 12.71 4.75 8.59
C PRO A 463 12.15 3.70 7.61
N PRO A 464 12.95 3.17 6.67
CA PRO A 464 12.52 2.05 5.84
C PRO A 464 12.12 0.82 6.67
N ASP A 465 10.98 0.21 6.34
CA ASP A 465 10.43 -0.95 7.05
C ASP A 465 11.36 -2.17 7.01
N VAL A 466 12.10 -2.32 5.91
CA VAL A 466 13.06 -3.41 5.73
C VAL A 466 14.36 -3.20 6.53
N ALA A 467 14.61 -2.00 7.09
CA ALA A 467 15.88 -1.68 7.73
C ALA A 467 16.19 -2.56 8.97
N GLY A 468 17.47 -2.70 9.29
CA GLY A 468 17.94 -3.52 10.41
C GLY A 468 17.93 -5.01 10.08
N ASP A 469 17.31 -5.81 10.96
CA ASP A 469 17.32 -7.27 10.90
C ASP A 469 16.83 -7.86 9.56
N TRP A 470 15.80 -7.30 8.95
CA TRP A 470 15.28 -7.78 7.66
C TRP A 470 16.32 -7.55 6.55
N TYR A 471 16.85 -6.34 6.41
CA TYR A 471 17.88 -6.01 5.42
C TYR A 471 19.13 -6.89 5.60
N GLN A 472 19.59 -7.10 6.84
CA GLN A 472 20.73 -7.98 7.13
C GLN A 472 20.44 -9.45 6.77
N SER A 473 19.23 -9.94 7.07
CA SER A 473 18.81 -11.31 6.73
C SER A 473 18.77 -11.53 5.22
N LEU A 474 18.29 -10.53 4.46
CA LEU A 474 18.21 -10.59 3.00
C LEU A 474 19.58 -10.48 2.34
N ALA A 475 20.47 -9.64 2.87
CA ALA A 475 21.87 -9.58 2.46
C ALA A 475 22.57 -10.93 2.72
N TRP A 476 22.36 -11.52 3.89
CA TRP A 476 22.89 -12.85 4.22
C TRP A 476 22.36 -13.91 3.25
N LEU A 477 21.06 -13.93 2.96
CA LEU A 477 20.47 -14.88 2.02
C LEU A 477 21.08 -14.72 0.61
N LYS A 478 21.27 -13.48 0.15
CA LYS A 478 21.87 -13.20 -1.17
C LYS A 478 23.25 -13.80 -1.31
N GLU A 479 24.07 -13.68 -0.26
CA GLU A 479 25.48 -14.09 -0.22
C GLU A 479 25.65 -15.60 0.05
N ASN A 480 24.75 -16.20 0.84
CA ASN A 480 24.93 -17.58 1.35
C ASN A 480 24.01 -18.61 0.70
N SER A 481 23.05 -18.20 -0.14
CA SER A 481 22.22 -19.13 -0.92
C SER A 481 22.66 -19.20 -2.39
N ASN A 482 22.48 -20.37 -3.03
CA ASN A 482 22.76 -20.54 -4.45
C ASN A 482 22.05 -19.48 -5.30
N THR A 483 22.76 -18.80 -6.19
CA THR A 483 22.14 -17.85 -7.12
C THR A 483 21.18 -18.57 -8.07
N THR A 484 20.01 -17.99 -8.31
CA THR A 484 19.06 -18.51 -9.29
C THR A 484 19.30 -17.89 -10.67
N SER A 485 19.06 -18.68 -11.72
CA SER A 485 19.15 -18.24 -13.11
C SER A 485 17.94 -17.37 -13.50
N PHE A 486 18.12 -16.53 -14.52
CA PHE A 486 17.03 -15.79 -15.21
C PHE A 486 16.36 -14.63 -14.45
N TYR A 487 17.01 -14.03 -13.46
CA TYR A 487 16.46 -12.84 -12.76
C TYR A 487 16.05 -11.71 -13.72
N ASP A 488 16.85 -11.48 -14.76
CA ASP A 488 16.62 -10.48 -15.81
C ASP A 488 15.80 -11.01 -17.00
N ASN A 489 15.50 -12.32 -17.04
CA ASN A 489 14.69 -12.94 -18.08
C ASN A 489 13.41 -13.55 -17.50
N PRO A 490 12.33 -12.77 -17.43
CA PRO A 490 11.13 -13.12 -16.68
C PRO A 490 10.27 -14.23 -17.32
N SER A 491 10.71 -14.80 -18.44
CA SER A 491 10.00 -15.89 -19.12
C SER A 491 10.39 -17.28 -18.63
N GLN A 492 11.47 -17.39 -17.84
CA GLN A 492 12.03 -18.67 -17.41
C GLN A 492 12.09 -18.76 -15.88
N ASN A 493 11.79 -19.94 -15.35
CA ASN A 493 11.83 -20.19 -13.92
C ASN A 493 13.26 -20.36 -13.42
N GLY A 494 13.54 -19.78 -12.26
CA GLY A 494 14.72 -20.12 -11.48
C GLY A 494 14.66 -21.55 -10.94
N GLU A 495 15.75 -21.99 -10.31
CA GLU A 495 15.94 -23.37 -9.84
C GLU A 495 15.14 -23.70 -8.57
N TYR A 496 14.80 -22.68 -7.78
CA TYR A 496 14.04 -22.82 -6.53
C TYR A 496 13.37 -21.50 -6.16
N SER A 497 12.48 -21.55 -5.17
CA SER A 497 11.82 -20.38 -4.57
C SER A 497 12.05 -20.24 -3.06
N VAL A 498 11.69 -19.06 -2.57
CA VAL A 498 11.68 -18.72 -1.15
C VAL A 498 10.23 -18.57 -0.69
N MET A 499 9.88 -19.28 0.39
CA MET A 499 8.62 -19.12 1.08
C MET A 499 8.73 -18.00 2.12
N SER A 500 7.81 -17.05 2.05
CA SER A 500 7.61 -16.01 3.06
C SER A 500 6.12 -15.69 3.16
N TRP A 501 5.73 -14.92 4.18
CA TRP A 501 4.46 -14.22 4.11
C TRP A 501 4.47 -13.21 2.95
N TRP A 502 3.29 -12.94 2.39
CA TRP A 502 3.15 -12.20 1.12
C TRP A 502 3.71 -10.78 1.20
N ASP A 503 3.66 -10.13 2.37
CA ASP A 503 4.20 -8.79 2.58
C ASP A 503 5.68 -8.66 2.18
N TYR A 504 6.49 -9.71 2.42
CA TYR A 504 7.95 -9.64 2.30
C TYR A 504 8.49 -10.06 0.92
N GLY A 505 7.61 -10.53 0.02
CA GLY A 505 8.02 -11.10 -1.26
C GLY A 505 8.80 -10.11 -2.14
N ASN A 506 8.36 -8.84 -2.19
CA ASN A 506 9.06 -7.82 -2.99
C ASN A 506 10.45 -7.49 -2.43
N TRP A 507 10.63 -7.55 -1.11
CA TRP A 507 11.95 -7.35 -0.48
C TRP A 507 12.91 -8.47 -0.86
N ILE A 508 12.47 -9.73 -0.75
CA ILE A 508 13.28 -10.90 -1.14
C ILE A 508 13.63 -10.82 -2.63
N LEU A 509 12.65 -10.46 -3.46
CA LEU A 509 12.82 -10.35 -4.89
C LEU A 509 13.91 -9.36 -5.27
N LEU A 510 13.84 -8.11 -4.78
CA LEU A 510 14.78 -7.06 -5.18
C LEU A 510 16.11 -7.13 -4.42
N LEU A 511 16.09 -7.35 -3.10
CA LEU A 511 17.29 -7.28 -2.27
C LEU A 511 18.10 -8.57 -2.34
N ALA A 512 17.44 -9.73 -2.40
CA ALA A 512 18.12 -11.03 -2.43
C ALA A 512 18.21 -11.64 -3.84
N ASN A 513 17.48 -11.11 -4.84
CA ASN A 513 17.40 -11.66 -6.20
C ASN A 513 17.03 -13.16 -6.18
N ARG A 514 15.95 -13.53 -5.49
CA ARG A 514 15.43 -14.91 -5.44
C ARG A 514 13.95 -14.96 -5.82
N PRO A 515 13.48 -16.03 -6.50
CA PRO A 515 12.06 -16.23 -6.77
C PRO A 515 11.28 -16.40 -5.47
N VAL A 516 10.05 -15.91 -5.43
CA VAL A 516 9.19 -15.94 -4.26
C VAL A 516 7.88 -16.66 -4.54
N VAL A 517 7.39 -17.39 -3.53
CA VAL A 517 6.07 -18.03 -3.60
C VAL A 517 4.96 -17.01 -3.47
N ALA A 518 5.10 -16.06 -2.54
CA ALA A 518 4.09 -15.06 -2.26
C ALA A 518 4.68 -13.65 -2.23
N ASN A 519 3.91 -12.66 -2.67
CA ASN A 519 4.33 -11.26 -2.69
C ASN A 519 3.15 -10.26 -2.56
N ASN A 520 3.44 -8.97 -2.58
CA ASN A 520 2.50 -7.86 -2.36
C ASN A 520 1.30 -7.80 -3.32
N PHE A 521 1.35 -8.49 -4.47
CA PHE A 521 0.17 -8.70 -5.32
C PHE A 521 -0.85 -9.70 -4.76
N GLN A 522 -0.62 -10.22 -3.54
CA GLN A 522 -1.37 -11.33 -2.93
C GLN A 522 -1.27 -12.63 -3.74
N ALA A 523 -0.36 -12.69 -4.70
CA ALA A 523 -0.08 -13.91 -5.44
C ALA A 523 0.53 -14.94 -4.49
N GLY A 524 0.12 -16.20 -4.65
CA GLY A 524 0.59 -17.32 -3.82
C GLY A 524 0.31 -17.26 -2.32
N LEU A 525 -0.48 -16.29 -1.88
CA LEU A 525 -0.97 -16.11 -0.51
C LEU A 525 -1.54 -17.40 0.09
N GLU A 526 -2.44 -18.08 -0.64
CA GLU A 526 -3.11 -19.29 -0.14
C GLU A 526 -2.09 -20.39 0.20
N ALA A 527 -1.05 -20.53 -0.62
CA ALA A 527 0.02 -21.49 -0.36
C ALA A 527 0.84 -21.10 0.88
N ALA A 528 1.15 -19.81 1.06
CA ALA A 528 1.82 -19.35 2.27
C ALA A 528 0.97 -19.59 3.51
N ALA A 529 -0.32 -19.25 3.49
CA ALA A 529 -1.24 -19.47 4.60
C ALA A 529 -1.42 -20.96 4.94
N GLN A 530 -1.57 -21.81 3.92
CA GLN A 530 -1.66 -23.26 4.09
C GLN A 530 -0.38 -23.82 4.72
N PHE A 531 0.79 -23.35 4.27
CA PHE A 531 2.08 -23.76 4.81
C PHE A 531 2.23 -23.37 6.29
N TYR A 532 2.08 -22.09 6.62
CA TYR A 532 2.31 -21.60 7.99
C TYR A 532 1.32 -22.17 9.00
N LEU A 533 0.06 -22.37 8.62
CA LEU A 533 -0.98 -22.95 9.49
C LEU A 533 -1.08 -24.48 9.40
N SER A 534 -0.18 -25.15 8.69
CA SER A 534 -0.18 -26.62 8.62
C SER A 534 0.16 -27.19 9.99
N GLU A 535 -0.66 -28.13 10.48
CA GLU A 535 -0.44 -28.86 11.74
C GLU A 535 0.32 -30.19 11.49
N SER A 536 0.73 -30.45 10.24
CA SER A 536 1.46 -31.64 9.79
C SER A 536 2.70 -31.23 8.99
N GLU A 537 3.85 -31.81 9.35
CA GLU A 537 5.10 -31.57 8.60
C GLU A 537 5.00 -32.08 7.15
N ASP A 538 4.34 -33.22 6.92
CA ASP A 538 4.17 -33.76 5.56
C ASP A 538 3.25 -32.87 4.71
N ASP A 539 2.19 -32.29 5.29
CA ASP A 539 1.33 -31.35 4.55
C ASP A 539 2.06 -30.04 4.24
N ALA A 540 2.89 -29.55 5.16
CA ALA A 540 3.74 -28.39 4.93
C ALA A 540 4.76 -28.67 3.82
N ALA A 541 5.42 -29.83 3.87
CA ALA A 541 6.35 -30.31 2.85
C ALA A 541 5.69 -30.43 1.47
N ASN A 542 4.48 -30.98 1.40
CA ASN A 542 3.72 -31.07 0.15
C ASN A 542 3.44 -29.70 -0.49
N VAL A 543 3.22 -28.66 0.31
CA VAL A 543 3.09 -27.28 -0.21
C VAL A 543 4.43 -26.79 -0.75
N LEU A 544 5.52 -26.96 -0.01
CA LEU A 544 6.85 -26.52 -0.42
C LEU A 544 7.35 -27.25 -1.68
N ASP A 545 7.12 -28.56 -1.79
CA ASP A 545 7.49 -29.38 -2.95
C ASP A 545 6.78 -28.88 -4.21
N LYS A 546 5.46 -28.64 -4.12
CA LYS A 546 4.67 -28.07 -5.24
C LYS A 546 5.16 -26.68 -5.65
N ARG A 547 5.68 -25.93 -4.69
CA ARG A 547 6.18 -24.56 -4.87
C ARG A 547 7.69 -24.50 -5.15
N GLY A 548 8.37 -25.63 -5.28
CA GLY A 548 9.82 -25.68 -5.49
C GLY A 548 10.62 -24.89 -4.46
N CYS A 549 10.15 -24.83 -3.22
CA CYS A 549 10.78 -24.02 -2.18
C CYS A 549 12.07 -24.64 -1.68
N LYS A 550 13.07 -23.81 -1.40
CA LYS A 550 14.30 -24.23 -0.72
C LYS A 550 14.53 -23.51 0.60
N TYR A 551 14.07 -22.27 0.71
CA TYR A 551 14.24 -21.47 1.93
C TYR A 551 12.90 -20.96 2.43
N VAL A 552 12.79 -20.79 3.75
CA VAL A 552 11.60 -20.29 4.43
C VAL A 552 12.00 -19.17 5.37
N PHE A 553 11.31 -18.03 5.28
CA PHE A 553 11.41 -16.95 6.26
C PHE A 553 10.31 -17.08 7.30
N VAL A 554 10.67 -16.80 8.55
CA VAL A 554 9.72 -16.63 9.66
C VAL A 554 10.17 -15.43 10.47
N ASP A 555 9.24 -14.58 10.87
CA ASP A 555 9.56 -13.40 11.66
C ASP A 555 8.59 -13.17 12.82
N PHE A 556 8.99 -12.30 13.74
CA PHE A 556 8.22 -11.93 14.93
C PHE A 556 6.84 -11.37 14.56
N ASP A 557 6.76 -10.50 13.55
CA ASP A 557 5.49 -9.86 13.18
C ASP A 557 4.50 -10.89 12.62
N LEU A 558 4.96 -11.92 11.90
CA LEU A 558 4.09 -12.99 11.42
C LEU A 558 3.32 -13.69 12.55
N VAL A 559 3.98 -13.88 13.70
CA VAL A 559 3.40 -14.57 14.86
C VAL A 559 2.56 -13.63 15.72
N TYR A 560 3.05 -12.42 15.99
CA TYR A 560 2.47 -11.55 17.01
C TYR A 560 1.58 -10.43 16.46
N ARG A 561 1.72 -10.05 15.18
CA ARG A 561 1.00 -8.92 14.58
C ARG A 561 0.16 -9.31 13.38
N LYS A 562 0.60 -10.30 12.60
CA LYS A 562 -0.03 -10.70 11.33
C LYS A 562 -0.77 -12.03 11.41
N LEU A 563 -0.80 -12.68 12.58
CA LEU A 563 -1.52 -13.94 12.76
C LEU A 563 -3.01 -13.79 12.43
N GLU A 564 -3.63 -12.67 12.82
CA GLU A 564 -5.04 -12.39 12.50
C GLU A 564 -5.27 -12.34 11.00
N ALA A 565 -4.51 -11.50 10.29
CA ALA A 565 -4.58 -11.42 8.83
C ALA A 565 -4.35 -12.79 8.18
N LEU A 566 -3.34 -13.53 8.64
CA LEU A 566 -3.00 -14.86 8.14
C LEU A 566 -4.14 -15.87 8.36
N THR A 567 -4.80 -15.88 9.53
CA THR A 567 -5.97 -16.73 9.79
C THR A 567 -7.19 -16.32 8.98
N THR A 568 -7.44 -15.01 8.83
CA THR A 568 -8.55 -14.46 8.05
C THR A 568 -8.42 -14.82 6.58
N TRP A 569 -7.23 -14.70 6.00
CA TRP A 569 -6.95 -15.13 4.63
C TRP A 569 -7.10 -16.65 4.44
N ALA A 570 -6.79 -17.45 5.46
CA ALA A 570 -7.01 -18.89 5.46
C ALA A 570 -8.47 -19.30 5.75
N ASN A 571 -9.39 -18.34 5.90
CA ASN A 571 -10.77 -18.55 6.35
C ASN A 571 -10.85 -19.38 7.65
N LYS A 572 -9.97 -19.07 8.60
CA LYS A 572 -9.93 -19.67 9.94
C LYS A 572 -10.15 -18.60 11.00
N ASP A 573 -10.78 -19.01 12.10
CA ASP A 573 -10.99 -18.14 13.26
C ASP A 573 -9.72 -18.07 14.13
N ILE A 574 -9.23 -16.84 14.35
CA ILE A 574 -8.06 -16.54 15.20
C ILE A 574 -8.22 -17.08 16.62
N HIS A 575 -9.43 -17.18 17.16
CA HIS A 575 -9.67 -17.66 18.53
C HIS A 575 -9.25 -19.12 18.72
N ASN A 576 -9.16 -19.91 17.64
CA ASN A 576 -8.62 -21.26 17.70
C ASN A 576 -7.09 -21.27 17.94
N TYR A 577 -6.41 -20.18 17.62
CA TYR A 577 -4.96 -20.04 17.68
C TYR A 577 -4.51 -19.15 18.83
N MET A 578 -5.29 -18.12 19.16
CA MET A 578 -4.93 -17.12 20.16
C MET A 578 -6.17 -16.68 20.94
N LYS A 579 -6.11 -16.80 22.26
CA LYS A 579 -7.16 -16.29 23.16
C LYS A 579 -6.81 -14.86 23.56
N MET A 580 -7.71 -13.93 23.32
CA MET A 580 -7.56 -12.54 23.72
C MET A 580 -8.44 -12.28 24.94
N GLU A 581 -7.86 -11.83 26.04
CA GLU A 581 -8.57 -11.45 27.25
C GLU A 581 -8.24 -9.99 27.62
N LEU A 582 -9.26 -9.26 28.07
CA LEU A 582 -9.09 -7.91 28.61
C LEU A 582 -8.68 -8.00 30.08
N GLU A 583 -7.44 -7.60 30.36
CA GLU A 583 -6.92 -7.47 31.73
C GLU A 583 -6.71 -5.98 32.04
N GLY A 584 -7.76 -5.35 32.57
CA GLY A 584 -7.80 -3.90 32.79
C GLY A 584 -7.82 -3.12 31.46
N SER A 585 -6.76 -2.36 31.18
CA SER A 585 -6.57 -1.63 29.91
C SER A 585 -5.64 -2.34 28.92
N ARG A 586 -5.20 -3.57 29.23
CA ARG A 586 -4.30 -4.35 28.37
C ARG A 586 -5.06 -5.53 27.78
N ILE A 587 -4.77 -5.83 26.51
CA ILE A 587 -5.20 -7.07 25.87
C ILE A 587 -4.10 -8.09 26.11
N MET A 588 -4.41 -9.15 26.86
CA MET A 588 -3.53 -10.30 27.04
C MET A 588 -3.84 -11.33 25.95
N ALA A 589 -2.86 -11.60 25.10
CA ALA A 589 -2.95 -12.59 24.03
C ALA A 589 -2.24 -13.88 24.46
N THR A 590 -3.00 -14.96 24.67
CA THR A 590 -2.48 -16.26 25.11
C THR A 590 -2.56 -17.28 23.97
N PRO A 591 -1.41 -17.82 23.49
CA PRO A 591 -1.37 -18.90 22.50
C PRO A 591 -2.22 -20.11 22.91
N GLN A 592 -3.00 -20.64 21.97
CA GLN A 592 -3.75 -21.88 22.16
C GLN A 592 -2.91 -23.10 21.74
N PRO A 593 -3.19 -24.32 22.27
CA PRO A 593 -2.46 -25.53 21.90
C PRO A 593 -2.39 -25.78 20.39
N ARG A 594 -3.45 -25.41 19.66
CA ARG A 594 -3.50 -25.55 18.21
C ARG A 594 -2.45 -24.69 17.50
N LEU A 595 -2.21 -23.46 17.96
CA LEU A 595 -1.15 -22.61 17.41
C LEU A 595 0.21 -23.26 17.60
N LEU A 596 0.46 -23.83 18.78
CA LEU A 596 1.74 -24.48 19.09
C LEU A 596 2.02 -25.70 18.22
N ASN A 597 1.00 -26.33 17.64
CA ASN A 597 1.15 -27.45 16.70
C ASN A 597 1.36 -27.03 15.24
N THR A 598 1.25 -25.73 14.93
CA THR A 598 1.42 -25.25 13.55
C THR A 598 2.88 -25.23 13.12
N THR A 599 3.11 -25.32 11.81
CA THR A 599 4.42 -25.16 11.19
C THR A 599 5.04 -23.80 11.55
N LEU A 600 4.24 -22.74 11.60
CA LEU A 600 4.69 -21.42 12.06
C LEU A 600 5.28 -21.46 13.47
N ALA A 601 4.58 -22.08 14.43
CA ALA A 601 5.06 -22.20 15.80
C ALA A 601 6.28 -23.13 15.91
N ASN A 602 6.28 -24.25 15.18
CA ASN A 602 7.41 -25.19 15.15
C ASN A 602 8.69 -24.54 14.64
N LEU A 603 8.59 -23.73 13.58
CA LEU A 603 9.73 -22.96 13.09
C LEU A 603 10.11 -21.84 14.06
N TYR A 604 9.15 -21.02 14.52
CA TYR A 604 9.47 -19.81 15.28
C TYR A 604 9.85 -20.07 16.75
N PHE A 605 9.01 -20.81 17.49
CA PHE A 605 9.19 -21.03 18.92
C PHE A 605 10.15 -22.18 19.21
N TYR A 606 10.08 -23.24 18.42
CA TYR A 606 10.85 -24.47 18.69
C TYR A 606 12.11 -24.60 17.84
N ASP A 607 12.46 -23.59 17.03
CA ASP A 607 13.67 -23.62 16.19
C ASP A 607 13.75 -24.91 15.34
N CYS A 608 12.58 -25.36 14.85
CA CYS A 608 12.31 -26.61 14.14
C CYS A 608 12.67 -27.91 14.89
N GLU A 609 12.70 -27.90 16.22
CA GLU A 609 12.73 -29.12 17.04
C GLU A 609 11.56 -30.05 16.67
N GLY A 610 11.85 -31.35 16.56
CA GLY A 610 10.89 -32.37 16.16
C GLY A 610 10.61 -32.44 14.65
N MET A 611 11.14 -31.52 13.84
CA MET A 611 10.93 -31.51 12.38
C MET A 611 12.08 -32.21 11.66
N GLY A 612 11.78 -33.10 10.72
CA GLY A 612 12.77 -33.88 9.97
C GLY A 612 13.27 -33.22 8.66
N ARG A 613 12.57 -32.21 8.15
CA ARG A 613 12.80 -31.61 6.82
C ARG A 613 13.17 -30.13 6.87
N PHE A 614 13.24 -29.54 8.05
CA PHE A 614 13.55 -28.12 8.23
C PHE A 614 14.77 -27.97 9.13
N ARG A 615 15.66 -27.04 8.78
CA ARG A 615 16.79 -26.66 9.61
C ARG A 615 16.97 -25.15 9.64
N LEU A 616 17.20 -24.59 10.82
CA LEU A 616 17.58 -23.19 11.00
C LEU A 616 18.98 -22.99 10.41
N ILE A 617 19.15 -21.99 9.54
CA ILE A 617 20.44 -21.67 8.92
C ILE A 617 20.92 -20.26 9.25
N TYR A 618 20.01 -19.39 9.71
CA TYR A 618 20.33 -18.03 10.12
C TYR A 618 19.26 -17.49 11.08
N GLU A 619 19.69 -16.71 12.07
CA GLU A 619 18.84 -15.84 12.87
C GLU A 619 19.44 -14.43 13.01
N SER A 620 18.58 -13.42 13.00
CA SER A 620 18.95 -12.02 13.12
C SER A 620 19.37 -11.64 14.56
N PRO A 621 20.09 -10.52 14.75
CA PRO A 621 20.70 -10.19 16.05
C PRO A 621 19.71 -9.65 17.09
N THR A 622 18.54 -9.14 16.69
CA THR A 622 17.56 -8.60 17.64
C THR A 622 16.69 -9.73 18.20
N PHE A 623 16.76 -9.97 19.51
CA PHE A 623 15.91 -10.93 20.21
C PHE A 623 14.75 -10.21 20.92
N LEU A 624 13.53 -10.71 20.72
CA LEU A 624 12.28 -10.14 21.22
C LEU A 624 11.52 -11.15 22.09
N GLY A 625 10.73 -10.63 23.04
CA GLY A 625 9.94 -11.41 23.99
C GLY A 625 10.73 -11.85 25.24
N ASP A 626 10.00 -12.32 26.24
CA ASP A 626 10.57 -12.73 27.52
C ASP A 626 10.61 -14.26 27.64
N SER A 627 11.80 -14.81 27.93
CA SER A 627 12.05 -16.18 28.43
C SER A 627 11.42 -17.36 27.66
N PRO A 628 12.10 -17.93 26.64
CA PRO A 628 13.30 -17.42 25.99
C PRO A 628 12.96 -16.42 24.89
N ALA A 629 13.69 -15.31 24.85
CA ALA A 629 13.62 -14.36 23.74
C ALA A 629 13.95 -15.07 22.42
N LYS A 630 13.26 -14.70 21.33
CA LYS A 630 13.49 -15.26 19.99
C LYS A 630 13.92 -14.17 19.03
N SER A 631 14.81 -14.53 18.10
CA SER A 631 15.24 -13.65 17.03
C SER A 631 14.05 -13.06 16.26
N LYS A 632 14.18 -11.80 15.84
CA LYS A 632 13.17 -11.08 15.06
C LYS A 632 12.93 -11.75 13.70
N VAL A 633 13.98 -12.19 13.00
CA VAL A 633 13.90 -12.86 11.70
C VAL A 633 14.71 -14.16 11.74
N LYS A 634 14.18 -15.21 11.12
CA LYS A 634 14.83 -16.53 11.00
C LYS A 634 14.69 -17.05 9.57
N ILE A 635 15.74 -17.72 9.10
CA ILE A 635 15.77 -18.39 7.80
C ILE A 635 15.99 -19.87 8.02
N PHE A 636 15.14 -20.67 7.40
CA PHE A 636 15.23 -22.13 7.40
C PHE A 636 15.54 -22.65 6.00
N GLU A 637 16.32 -23.71 5.90
CA GLU A 637 16.44 -24.51 4.67
C GLU A 637 15.49 -25.70 4.75
N TYR A 638 14.72 -25.90 3.68
CA TYR A 638 13.91 -27.08 3.47
C TYR A 638 14.73 -28.15 2.76
N VAL A 639 14.85 -29.33 3.37
CA VAL A 639 15.71 -30.43 2.93
C VAL A 639 14.97 -31.76 2.98
N PRO A 640 15.35 -32.75 2.16
CA PRO A 640 14.79 -34.10 2.27
C PRO A 640 14.99 -34.75 3.63
N GLY A 641 16.13 -34.48 4.30
CA GLY A 641 16.48 -34.99 5.63
C GLY A 641 16.88 -36.46 5.62
N ALA A 642 17.92 -36.83 6.38
CA ALA A 642 18.36 -38.23 6.47
C ALA A 642 17.39 -39.06 7.33
N LEU A 643 17.13 -40.31 6.94
CA LEU A 643 16.31 -41.24 7.72
C LEU A 643 17.21 -42.13 8.58
N ILE A 644 17.19 -41.94 9.89
CA ILE A 644 17.87 -42.82 10.84
C ILE A 644 16.91 -43.96 11.19
N ARG A 645 17.30 -45.19 10.84
CA ARG A 645 16.58 -46.40 11.21
C ARG A 645 17.29 -47.09 12.37
N VAL A 646 16.60 -47.20 13.50
CA VAL A 646 17.14 -47.79 14.73
C VAL A 646 16.52 -49.17 14.96
N ARG A 647 17.36 -50.19 15.13
CA ARG A 647 16.97 -51.51 15.62
C ARG A 647 17.27 -51.61 17.12
N THR A 648 16.23 -51.82 17.92
CA THR A 648 16.30 -51.98 19.37
C THR A 648 15.14 -52.86 19.88
N ASN A 649 15.10 -53.14 21.18
CA ASN A 649 14.08 -53.96 21.81
C ASN A 649 12.68 -53.29 21.77
N PRO A 650 11.59 -54.09 21.65
CA PRO A 650 10.23 -53.58 21.77
C PRO A 650 9.99 -52.86 23.09
N GLY A 651 9.19 -51.78 23.08
CA GLY A 651 8.84 -51.00 24.27
C GLY A 651 9.85 -49.93 24.69
N TYR A 652 10.91 -49.71 23.91
CA TYR A 652 11.85 -48.60 24.09
C TYR A 652 11.31 -47.33 23.41
N ARG A 653 11.52 -46.16 24.02
CA ARG A 653 11.43 -44.88 23.31
C ARG A 653 12.78 -44.55 22.71
N VAL A 654 12.78 -44.10 21.45
CA VAL A 654 13.99 -43.83 20.68
C VAL A 654 13.99 -42.39 20.22
N GLY A 655 15.13 -41.71 20.33
CA GLY A 655 15.28 -40.35 19.84
C GLY A 655 16.70 -40.01 19.44
N ALA A 656 16.84 -38.91 18.71
CA ALA A 656 18.10 -38.29 18.36
C ALA A 656 18.18 -36.91 19.02
N LEU A 657 19.31 -36.63 19.67
CA LEU A 657 19.62 -35.31 20.24
C LEU A 657 20.86 -34.75 19.58
N LEU A 658 20.83 -33.47 19.23
CA LEU A 658 21.96 -32.72 18.68
C LEU A 658 22.10 -31.37 19.38
N ASN A 659 23.29 -31.07 19.89
CA ASN A 659 23.57 -29.74 20.43
C ASN A 659 23.94 -28.81 19.27
N MET A 660 23.27 -27.67 19.21
CA MET A 660 23.39 -26.70 18.14
C MET A 660 23.88 -25.36 18.70
N THR A 661 24.57 -24.61 17.85
CA THR A 661 24.84 -23.19 18.08
C THR A 661 24.39 -22.39 16.86
N SER A 662 23.83 -21.20 17.09
CA SER A 662 23.43 -20.30 16.01
C SER A 662 24.54 -19.35 15.59
N ASN A 663 24.32 -18.62 14.50
CA ASN A 663 25.19 -17.53 14.05
C ASN A 663 25.27 -16.34 15.04
N GLN A 664 24.39 -16.30 16.06
CA GLN A 664 24.46 -15.33 17.16
C GLN A 664 25.13 -15.90 18.42
N GLY A 665 25.69 -17.11 18.34
CA GLY A 665 26.29 -17.82 19.47
C GLY A 665 25.27 -18.38 20.47
N ARG A 666 23.97 -18.40 20.11
CA ARG A 666 22.91 -18.97 20.96
C ARG A 666 22.95 -20.49 20.89
N SER A 667 23.07 -21.14 22.04
CA SER A 667 22.94 -22.59 22.13
C SER A 667 21.47 -23.02 22.12
N PHE A 668 21.16 -24.07 21.37
CA PHE A 668 19.85 -24.73 21.40
C PHE A 668 20.02 -26.24 21.18
N ILE A 669 18.98 -27.01 21.48
CA ILE A 669 19.00 -28.47 21.35
C ILE A 669 17.98 -28.85 20.28
N TYR A 670 18.41 -29.63 19.30
CA TYR A 670 17.52 -30.24 18.31
C TYR A 670 17.25 -31.68 18.72
N VAL A 671 15.97 -32.02 18.90
CA VAL A 671 15.52 -33.34 19.33
C VAL A 671 14.44 -33.85 18.39
N ASN A 672 14.60 -35.08 17.89
CA ASN A 672 13.57 -35.78 17.13
C ASN A 672 13.29 -37.14 17.76
N GLU A 673 12.00 -37.44 17.97
CA GLU A 673 11.53 -38.74 18.44
C GLU A 673 11.28 -39.67 17.24
N ALA A 674 11.61 -40.95 17.41
CA ALA A 674 11.41 -41.96 16.37
C ALA A 674 10.05 -42.64 16.46
N VAL A 675 9.46 -42.90 15.30
CA VAL A 675 8.17 -43.58 15.19
C VAL A 675 8.41 -45.08 15.00
N PRO A 676 7.74 -45.95 15.78
CA PRO A 676 7.86 -47.40 15.61
C PRO A 676 7.31 -47.85 14.26
N LYS A 677 8.05 -48.75 13.60
CA LYS A 677 7.74 -49.30 12.28
C LYS A 677 8.17 -50.76 12.21
N GLY A 678 7.26 -51.65 12.60
CA GLY A 678 7.57 -53.07 12.76
C GLY A 678 8.65 -53.28 13.82
N ASP A 679 9.74 -53.94 13.44
CA ASP A 679 10.88 -54.25 14.32
C ASP A 679 11.93 -53.12 14.41
N THR A 680 11.63 -51.95 13.83
CA THR A 680 12.54 -50.81 13.72
C THR A 680 11.85 -49.52 14.17
N PHE A 681 12.65 -48.51 14.50
CA PHE A 681 12.18 -47.15 14.77
C PHE A 681 12.79 -46.22 13.72
N ASP A 682 11.94 -45.50 13.00
CA ASP A 682 12.35 -44.57 11.95
C ASP A 682 12.23 -43.13 12.50
N MET A 683 13.31 -42.34 12.41
CA MET A 683 13.26 -40.88 12.61
C MET A 683 14.00 -40.17 11.50
N ARG A 684 13.45 -39.03 11.07
CA ARG A 684 14.10 -38.18 10.07
C ARG A 684 14.81 -37.03 10.78
N VAL A 685 16.00 -36.68 10.34
CA VAL A 685 16.79 -35.55 10.86
C VAL A 685 17.22 -34.63 9.73
N SER A 686 17.24 -33.32 10.01
CA SER A 686 17.51 -32.27 9.03
C SER A 686 18.90 -31.65 9.13
N TYR A 687 19.56 -31.73 10.28
CA TYR A 687 20.89 -31.15 10.47
C TYR A 687 22.01 -32.13 10.12
N SER A 688 23.06 -31.59 9.53
CA SER A 688 24.32 -32.29 9.31
C SER A 688 25.25 -32.05 10.49
N THR A 689 26.15 -33.00 10.77
CA THR A 689 27.22 -32.83 11.76
C THR A 689 28.46 -32.14 11.18
N GLU A 690 28.40 -31.71 9.92
CA GLU A 690 29.43 -30.94 9.24
C GLU A 690 29.09 -29.44 9.29
N ASN A 691 30.11 -28.59 9.44
CA ASN A 691 29.93 -27.15 9.51
C ASN A 691 29.74 -26.56 8.10
N ARG A 692 28.49 -26.45 7.64
CA ARG A 692 28.13 -25.80 6.37
C ARG A 692 27.75 -24.33 6.53
N TYR A 693 26.93 -24.00 7.53
CA TYR A 693 26.51 -22.65 7.86
C TYR A 693 27.03 -22.26 9.24
N GLU A 694 26.90 -20.98 9.59
CA GLU A 694 27.20 -20.49 10.93
C GLU A 694 26.28 -21.10 12.00
N VAL A 695 25.03 -21.47 11.64
CA VAL A 695 24.20 -22.37 12.46
C VAL A 695 24.66 -23.80 12.24
N HIS A 696 25.24 -24.44 13.25
CA HIS A 696 25.88 -25.75 13.10
C HIS A 696 25.84 -26.61 14.37
N ALA A 697 26.08 -27.90 14.17
CA ALA A 697 26.20 -28.89 15.22
C ALA A 697 27.51 -28.70 16.01
N VAL A 698 27.42 -28.75 17.34
CA VAL A 698 28.58 -28.68 18.24
C VAL A 698 29.22 -30.06 18.45
N ASN A 699 28.42 -31.12 18.34
CA ASN A 699 28.83 -32.49 18.57
C ASN A 699 28.09 -33.47 17.63
N PRO A 700 28.53 -34.74 17.53
CA PRO A 700 27.77 -35.77 16.84
C PRO A 700 26.38 -35.99 17.46
N TYR A 701 25.43 -36.49 16.67
CA TYR A 701 24.12 -36.89 17.18
C TYR A 701 24.26 -37.92 18.29
N LEU A 702 23.53 -37.72 19.39
CA LEU A 702 23.34 -38.73 20.43
C LEU A 702 22.04 -39.48 20.16
N ILE A 703 22.14 -40.69 19.62
CA ILE A 703 21.01 -41.59 19.45
C ILE A 703 20.80 -42.32 20.77
N PHE A 704 19.62 -42.23 21.35
CA PHE A 704 19.27 -42.91 22.60
C PHE A 704 18.03 -43.78 22.43
N ALA A 705 18.04 -44.92 23.13
CA ALA A 705 16.90 -45.82 23.22
C ALA A 705 16.76 -46.27 24.67
N GLY A 706 15.62 -46.05 25.30
CA GLY A 706 15.44 -46.47 26.69
C GLY A 706 14.00 -46.60 27.16
N ASN A 707 13.86 -47.22 28.32
CA ASN A 707 12.63 -47.33 29.11
C ASN A 707 12.96 -47.33 30.61
N GLU A 708 12.00 -47.68 31.48
CA GLU A 708 12.21 -47.74 32.94
C GLU A 708 13.34 -48.69 33.37
N ALA A 709 13.73 -49.66 32.54
CA ALA A 709 14.79 -50.63 32.83
C ALA A 709 16.20 -50.15 32.46
N GLY A 710 16.34 -49.06 31.70
CA GLY A 710 17.64 -48.49 31.33
C GLY A 710 17.64 -47.76 29.98
N VAL A 711 18.75 -47.03 29.72
CA VAL A 711 18.94 -46.23 28.50
C VAL A 711 20.24 -46.65 27.80
N LYS A 712 20.15 -47.00 26.52
CA LYS A 712 21.28 -47.21 25.63
C LYS A 712 21.53 -45.94 24.81
N ARG A 713 22.80 -45.65 24.50
CA ARG A 713 23.18 -44.45 23.74
C ARG A 713 24.32 -44.73 22.76
N ARG A 714 24.31 -44.07 21.60
CA ARG A 714 25.36 -44.15 20.57
C ARG A 714 25.53 -42.80 19.87
N SER A 715 26.79 -42.42 19.65
CA SER A 715 27.11 -41.24 18.84
C SER A 715 27.07 -41.57 17.34
N LEU A 716 26.51 -40.68 16.54
CA LEU A 716 26.36 -40.82 15.09
C LEU A 716 26.75 -39.52 14.38
N ASN A 717 27.62 -39.61 13.38
CA ASN A 717 27.87 -38.53 12.43
C ASN A 717 26.92 -38.68 11.24
N VAL A 718 26.35 -37.57 10.78
CA VAL A 718 25.45 -37.50 9.62
C VAL A 718 26.03 -36.48 8.66
N SER A 719 26.43 -36.92 7.46
CA SER A 719 27.04 -36.02 6.48
C SER A 719 26.00 -35.11 5.82
N GLU A 720 26.43 -33.98 5.29
CA GLU A 720 25.55 -33.09 4.52
C GLU A 720 24.95 -33.80 3.31
N ASN A 721 25.71 -34.69 2.67
CA ASN A 721 25.23 -35.48 1.55
C ASN A 721 24.14 -36.48 1.96
N ASP A 722 24.18 -37.02 3.19
CA ASP A 722 23.11 -37.89 3.69
C ASP A 722 21.80 -37.12 3.86
N ILE A 723 21.87 -35.86 4.33
CA ILE A 723 20.72 -34.96 4.47
C ILE A 723 20.12 -34.60 3.11
N LEU A 724 20.95 -34.14 2.17
CA LEU A 724 20.49 -33.65 0.87
C LEU A 724 19.93 -34.76 -0.03
N GLN A 725 20.41 -35.99 0.12
CA GLN A 725 19.93 -37.16 -0.64
C GLN A 725 18.84 -37.94 0.10
N GLY A 726 18.51 -37.56 1.33
CA GLY A 726 17.54 -38.25 2.17
C GLY A 726 17.91 -39.71 2.45
N ARG A 727 19.20 -40.01 2.64
CA ARG A 727 19.72 -41.37 2.78
C ARG A 727 19.24 -42.04 4.06
N VAL A 728 19.17 -43.37 4.00
CA VAL A 728 18.86 -44.20 5.17
C VAL A 728 20.14 -44.59 5.89
N ILE A 729 20.21 -44.32 7.19
CA ILE A 729 21.33 -44.67 8.06
C ILE A 729 20.83 -45.69 9.08
N GLU A 730 21.33 -46.92 8.99
CA GLU A 730 20.96 -48.00 9.91
C GLU A 730 21.83 -47.95 11.18
N VAL A 731 21.18 -47.97 12.35
CA VAL A 731 21.80 -47.94 13.67
C VAL A 731 21.23 -49.09 14.51
N SER A 732 22.08 -49.80 15.23
CA SER A 732 21.65 -50.83 16.19
C SER A 732 22.09 -50.44 17.60
N LEU A 733 21.17 -50.62 18.57
CA LEU A 733 21.35 -50.26 19.97
C LEU A 733 21.11 -51.45 20.92
#